data_AF-A0A3Q0H308-F1
#
_entry.id   AF-A0A3Q0H308-F1
#
_cell.length_a   1.000
_cell.length_b   1.000
_cell.length_c   1.000
_cell.angle_alpha   90.00
_cell.angle_beta   90.00
_cell.angle_gamma   90.00
#
_symmetry.space_group_name_H-M   'P 1'
#
loop_
_entity.id
_entity.type
_entity.pdbx_description
1 polymer ?
#
loop_
_entity_poly.entity_id
_entity_poly.type
_entity_poly.pdbx_seq_one_letter_code
_entity_poly.pdbx_strand_id
1 'polypeptide(L)'
;MDGFVEQPAPREEWGSLTPSIHLPLLPRLLCHPVTRGPKETEFQKTKEACLNYIQDALLQNQWQRAAEFMISYLEILETSTVSKRKTAPEAIWRIGTEILLHHSKSNIEELNYFTERMKNLGVKYYLKVCLEHIFYLLCNGLIDEAYQNLTLAESWRYGEQTAAQNDELKLIQAYKGLLDYYNWSKKRKAMLELDEENFTDSSEQEMHNFFRQAAVNLKEIIKIPGVWDPFVVSYVDLLEFYGDYDEAREVLTEYAYNSKFPPNPNAHAYLYHFLKRRGESKKSLVSVLKILHKTVPSHELMLEFYTMLKKSKKDKKRRLGLEVIFEVLDFAGWKENVKAWSCLAEQIKQILENSNKHLDWVKEEWNSRKDWWPAFHFSHYLAKRNWQENEKLAYEKALLAGILLGKGLLMGHPQCLDYGPPFQPPLHLEFCSAYEKFGCCDQEKDNSIAAKYWEIMDYISPQGHRLCGRYIKDILCQECSPYAAHLYDAENPQTPLRNLPGLCSDYCSEFHFNCHSAITLLTNDKHIQECCERNKTRFCNLLNLQDQDYCFPNVLKNTDLNRNLGSVVEDPKGCLQLCLTEVANGLRNPVLMVHANDDTHRMFIAEQVGMVWVYLPDGSRLEEPFLDIKKIVLASPWIGDERGFLGMAFHPKYKYNGKFYIYYSYMDKKVEKIRISELKVLASDVNKADPHSERNLLELEEPAANHNGGQLLFGVDGYMYLFTGDGGKAGDPFGKFGNAQNKSTLLGKVLRIDVDGKNPGGKPYHIPPDNPFVSDPKALPEIYAYGVRNMWRCTVDRGDPVTDKGRGRIFCGDVGQNRFEEIDIIVKGGNYGWRAKEGFECYDTKLCRNSSLDDILPIFAYGRKVGKSVTGGYVYRGCESPNLNGLYIFGDFMSGRLMALQEDERTNKWKKQDICIGSPKACAFPGLISSYNKFIISFAEDEAGELYFMATSYPSAYAPHGSLYKFVDPARRAPPGKCKQKPVPVKTKSKHVPFVPLAKTVLELLNEPSTTKPPKKSYAKKSKKPVSTQTKGSAVKKKQSGQASQKTKARTSKPNLDLPKQKAKTPKVSPKTKGSQFIKTKKKPSPLPKKRAAEEKSQKKQKGARSRSRL
;
A
#
# COMPACT_ATOMS: atom_id res chain seq x y z
N MET A 1 25.31 12.49 47.33
CA MET A 1 25.00 12.80 45.92
C MET A 1 26.03 13.79 45.43
N ASP A 2 26.65 13.53 44.28
CA ASP A 2 27.14 14.53 43.31
C ASP A 2 27.56 13.75 42.06
N GLY A 3 27.40 14.34 40.86
CA GLY A 3 27.70 13.66 39.60
C GLY A 3 26.54 12.90 38.93
N PHE A 4 25.31 13.45 38.95
CA PHE A 4 24.25 13.09 37.99
C PHE A 4 23.22 14.21 37.76
N VAL A 5 23.69 15.43 37.47
CA VAL A 5 22.86 16.53 36.93
C VAL A 5 23.68 17.28 35.86
N GLU A 6 23.31 17.12 34.59
CA GLU A 6 23.58 18.16 33.58
C GLU A 6 22.40 19.15 33.59
N GLN A 7 22.70 20.44 33.44
CA GLN A 7 21.75 21.52 33.69
C GLN A 7 20.76 21.74 32.53
N PRO A 8 19.45 21.93 32.82
CA PRO A 8 18.64 22.87 32.06
C PRO A 8 18.94 24.31 32.51
N ALA A 9 19.04 25.25 31.56
CA ALA A 9 19.25 26.67 31.84
C ALA A 9 18.04 27.34 32.52
N PRO A 10 18.23 28.42 33.30
CA PRO A 10 17.23 28.91 34.26
C PRO A 10 16.05 29.67 33.63
N ARG A 11 14.98 29.81 34.42
CA ARG A 11 13.94 30.84 34.24
C ARG A 11 13.99 31.80 35.42
N GLU A 12 14.07 33.09 35.12
CA GLU A 12 13.90 34.16 36.11
C GLU A 12 12.58 34.92 35.89
N GLU A 13 12.12 35.54 36.98
CA GLU A 13 11.17 36.65 37.11
C GLU A 13 9.86 36.68 36.28
N TRP A 14 8.73 36.59 36.99
CA TRP A 14 7.45 37.18 36.59
C TRP A 14 6.97 38.15 37.67
N GLY A 15 7.01 39.46 37.38
CA GLY A 15 6.57 40.55 38.25
C GLY A 15 5.14 41.01 37.94
N SER A 16 4.34 41.17 39.00
CA SER A 16 2.91 41.51 39.03
C SER A 16 2.44 42.73 38.22
N LEU A 17 1.22 42.66 37.67
CA LEU A 17 0.03 43.46 38.07
C LEU A 17 -1.19 43.16 37.17
N THR A 18 -2.42 43.35 37.69
CA THR A 18 -3.71 43.12 36.99
C THR A 18 -4.41 44.43 36.63
N PRO A 19 -5.41 44.41 35.72
CA PRO A 19 -6.79 44.43 36.24
C PRO A 19 -7.87 43.72 35.40
N SER A 20 -8.97 43.38 36.10
CA SER A 20 -10.38 43.33 35.67
C SER A 20 -10.84 42.49 34.45
N ILE A 21 -11.69 41.51 34.76
CA ILE A 21 -12.57 40.79 33.82
C ILE A 21 -13.75 41.69 33.41
N HIS A 22 -14.19 41.58 32.15
CA HIS A 22 -15.61 41.73 31.82
C HIS A 22 -16.06 40.68 30.79
N LEU A 23 -16.99 39.82 31.18
CA LEU A 23 -17.60 38.80 30.31
C LEU A 23 -18.72 39.40 29.44
N PRO A 24 -18.82 38.96 28.18
CA PRO A 24 -20.10 38.75 27.52
C PRO A 24 -20.22 37.30 27.00
N LEU A 25 -21.06 36.51 27.68
CA LEU A 25 -21.93 35.45 27.14
C LEU A 25 -21.40 34.60 25.94
N LEU A 26 -20.92 33.39 26.24
CA LEU A 26 -21.09 32.24 25.33
C LEU A 26 -22.42 31.52 25.63
N PRO A 27 -23.06 30.85 24.64
CA PRO A 27 -24.48 30.51 24.75
C PRO A 27 -24.84 29.36 25.71
N ARG A 28 -26.09 29.38 26.19
CA ARG A 28 -26.76 28.24 26.84
C ARG A 28 -26.94 27.09 25.83
N LEU A 29 -25.96 26.20 25.70
CA LEU A 29 -26.10 25.00 24.88
C LEU A 29 -25.29 23.80 25.41
N LEU A 30 -25.68 23.31 26.59
CA LEU A 30 -25.61 21.91 27.02
C LEU A 30 -26.54 21.73 28.23
N CYS A 31 -27.03 20.51 28.48
CA CYS A 31 -28.00 20.16 29.52
C CYS A 31 -29.41 20.84 29.43
N HIS A 32 -30.24 20.38 28.48
CA HIS A 32 -31.70 20.51 28.63
C HIS A 32 -32.24 19.46 29.63
N PRO A 33 -33.19 19.80 30.52
CA PRO A 33 -33.77 18.84 31.48
C PRO A 33 -34.92 18.06 30.84
N VAL A 34 -34.82 16.72 30.74
CA VAL A 34 -35.84 15.87 30.11
C VAL A 34 -36.22 14.64 30.95
N THR A 35 -37.27 14.80 31.76
CA THR A 35 -38.23 13.77 32.23
C THR A 35 -37.73 12.56 33.05
N ARG A 36 -38.64 11.99 33.86
CA ARG A 36 -38.36 10.84 34.76
C ARG A 36 -38.27 9.52 33.99
N GLY A 37 -37.05 8.99 33.81
CA GLY A 37 -36.75 7.64 33.31
C GLY A 37 -35.82 6.85 34.26
N PRO A 38 -35.47 5.58 33.93
CA PRO A 38 -34.69 4.69 34.82
C PRO A 38 -33.21 5.11 34.93
N LYS A 39 -32.85 5.69 36.08
CA LYS A 39 -31.66 6.53 36.29
C LYS A 39 -30.26 5.89 36.18
N GLU A 40 -30.12 4.56 36.12
CA GLU A 40 -28.80 3.93 36.37
C GLU A 40 -27.85 3.87 35.17
N THR A 41 -28.36 3.64 33.95
CA THR A 41 -27.52 3.46 32.75
C THR A 41 -27.05 4.77 32.12
N GLU A 42 -27.73 5.87 32.41
CA GLU A 42 -27.39 7.21 31.93
C GLU A 42 -26.27 7.82 32.78
N PHE A 43 -26.39 7.75 34.11
CA PHE A 43 -25.36 8.21 35.07
C PHE A 43 -23.98 7.62 34.80
N GLN A 44 -23.91 6.31 34.56
CA GLN A 44 -22.65 5.61 34.32
C GLN A 44 -21.94 6.14 33.05
N LYS A 45 -22.69 6.36 31.97
CA LYS A 45 -22.17 6.94 30.71
C LYS A 45 -21.67 8.37 30.90
N THR A 46 -22.39 9.20 31.65
CA THR A 46 -21.97 10.58 31.94
C THR A 46 -20.68 10.61 32.76
N LYS A 47 -20.53 9.70 33.75
CA LYS A 47 -19.30 9.55 34.52
C LYS A 47 -18.11 9.14 33.63
N GLU A 48 -18.29 8.13 32.77
CA GLU A 48 -17.25 7.63 31.88
C GLU A 48 -16.84 8.67 30.82
N ALA A 49 -17.81 9.38 30.23
CA ALA A 49 -17.53 10.48 29.30
C ALA A 49 -16.72 11.61 29.97
N CYS A 50 -17.06 12.00 31.21
CA CYS A 50 -16.33 13.03 31.95
C CYS A 50 -14.87 12.63 32.22
N LEU A 51 -14.62 11.37 32.59
CA LEU A 51 -13.27 10.85 32.79
C LEU A 51 -12.46 10.82 31.48
N ASN A 52 -13.09 10.46 30.35
CA ASN A 52 -12.44 10.51 29.04
C ASN A 52 -12.04 11.94 28.65
N TYR A 53 -12.90 12.95 28.89
CA TYR A 53 -12.55 14.35 28.61
C TYR A 53 -11.43 14.89 29.51
N ILE A 54 -11.35 14.44 30.77
CA ILE A 54 -10.21 14.70 31.64
C ILE A 54 -8.94 14.06 31.06
N GLN A 55 -9.00 12.78 30.66
CA GLN A 55 -7.87 12.07 30.07
C GLN A 55 -7.35 12.73 28.79
N ASP A 56 -8.24 13.13 27.87
CA ASP A 56 -7.88 13.85 26.64
C ASP A 56 -7.23 15.21 26.94
N ALA A 57 -7.73 15.92 27.96
CA ALA A 57 -7.14 17.20 28.39
C ALA A 57 -5.75 17.01 29.00
N LEU A 58 -5.54 16.00 29.84
CA LEU A 58 -4.24 15.67 30.43
C LEU A 58 -3.22 15.25 29.35
N LEU A 59 -3.60 14.36 28.43
CA LEU A 59 -2.76 13.93 27.30
C LEU A 59 -2.37 15.09 26.35
N GLN A 60 -3.12 16.18 26.36
CA GLN A 60 -2.86 17.40 25.58
C GLN A 60 -2.22 18.54 26.42
N ASN A 61 -1.83 18.30 27.67
CA ASN A 61 -1.31 19.29 28.62
C ASN A 61 -2.26 20.49 28.87
N GLN A 62 -3.58 20.29 28.77
CA GLN A 62 -4.61 21.31 28.93
C GLN A 62 -5.10 21.38 30.39
N TRP A 63 -4.19 21.64 31.33
CA TRP A 63 -4.42 21.54 32.79
C TRP A 63 -5.63 22.34 33.31
N GLN A 64 -5.84 23.57 32.83
CA GLN A 64 -7.02 24.40 33.16
C GLN A 64 -8.34 23.73 32.76
N ARG A 65 -8.36 23.06 31.60
CA ARG A 65 -9.53 22.34 31.07
C ARG A 65 -9.77 21.02 31.80
N ALA A 66 -8.70 20.33 32.20
CA ALA A 66 -8.78 19.16 33.07
C ALA A 66 -9.38 19.54 34.44
N ALA A 67 -8.98 20.68 35.01
CA ALA A 67 -9.55 21.21 36.27
C ALA A 67 -11.05 21.51 36.14
N GLU A 68 -11.48 22.14 35.04
CA GLU A 68 -12.90 22.42 34.76
C GLU A 68 -13.75 21.15 34.68
N PHE A 69 -13.30 20.13 33.93
CA PHE A 69 -14.00 18.83 33.91
C PHE A 69 -13.95 18.10 35.25
N MET A 70 -12.91 18.31 36.07
CA MET A 70 -12.80 17.68 37.38
C MET A 70 -13.83 18.22 38.38
N ILE A 71 -14.20 19.51 38.28
CA ILE A 71 -15.32 20.08 39.05
C ILE A 71 -16.63 19.38 38.67
N SER A 72 -16.94 19.25 37.38
CA SER A 72 -18.15 18.53 36.94
C SER A 72 -18.14 17.04 37.34
N TYR A 73 -16.98 16.38 37.37
CA TYR A 73 -16.85 15.02 37.88
C TYR A 73 -17.21 14.90 39.37
N LEU A 74 -16.83 15.88 40.19
CA LEU A 74 -17.22 15.96 41.61
C LEU A 74 -18.73 16.16 41.77
N GLU A 75 -19.33 17.13 41.06
CA GLU A 75 -20.78 17.40 41.07
C GLU A 75 -21.58 16.15 40.69
N ILE A 76 -21.17 15.44 39.64
CA ILE A 76 -21.75 14.15 39.23
C ILE A 76 -21.71 13.15 40.39
N LEU A 77 -20.57 13.02 41.09
CA LEU A 77 -20.41 12.07 42.19
C LEU A 77 -21.27 12.40 43.42
N GLU A 78 -21.51 13.67 43.74
CA GLU A 78 -22.37 14.06 44.87
C GLU A 78 -23.82 13.62 44.69
N THR A 79 -24.33 13.63 43.45
CA THR A 79 -25.70 13.14 43.14
C THR A 79 -25.87 11.62 43.26
N SER A 80 -24.79 10.86 43.54
CA SER A 80 -24.77 9.39 43.51
C SER A 80 -25.03 8.71 44.86
N THR A 81 -25.58 7.49 44.82
CA THR A 81 -25.92 6.69 45.99
C THR A 81 -24.70 6.10 46.71
N VAL A 82 -24.81 5.95 48.03
CA VAL A 82 -23.70 5.66 48.96
C VAL A 82 -22.82 4.47 48.55
N SER A 83 -23.40 3.38 48.03
CA SER A 83 -22.64 2.18 47.65
C SER A 83 -21.68 2.39 46.47
N LYS A 84 -21.96 3.34 45.57
CA LYS A 84 -21.18 3.61 44.36
C LYS A 84 -19.99 4.56 44.60
N ARG A 85 -19.89 5.17 45.78
CA ARG A 85 -18.81 6.11 46.14
C ARG A 85 -17.45 5.44 46.44
N LYS A 86 -17.38 4.10 46.52
CA LYS A 86 -16.19 3.37 47.00
C LYS A 86 -14.88 3.61 46.22
N THR A 87 -14.94 3.89 44.92
CA THR A 87 -13.77 4.22 44.08
C THR A 87 -13.64 5.71 43.77
N ALA A 88 -14.57 6.54 44.26
CA ALA A 88 -14.57 7.97 43.97
C ALA A 88 -13.37 8.71 44.59
N PRO A 89 -13.03 8.51 45.90
CA PRO A 89 -11.85 9.16 46.48
C PRO A 89 -10.57 8.87 45.70
N GLU A 90 -10.37 7.62 45.23
CA GLU A 90 -9.14 7.19 44.57
C GLU A 90 -8.90 7.90 43.23
N ALA A 91 -9.95 8.10 42.43
CA ALA A 91 -9.87 8.94 41.24
C ALA A 91 -9.67 10.42 41.59
N ILE A 92 -10.30 10.90 42.67
CA ILE A 92 -10.23 12.32 43.08
C ILE A 92 -8.81 12.72 43.48
N TRP A 93 -8.14 11.98 44.37
CA TRP A 93 -6.81 12.41 44.83
C TRP A 93 -5.79 12.36 43.71
N ARG A 94 -5.75 11.29 42.90
CA ARG A 94 -4.75 11.14 41.83
C ARG A 94 -4.89 12.16 40.70
N ILE A 95 -6.11 12.33 40.18
CA ILE A 95 -6.36 13.32 39.12
C ILE A 95 -6.22 14.75 39.66
N GLY A 96 -6.68 15.00 40.89
CA GLY A 96 -6.56 16.31 41.53
C GLY A 96 -5.10 16.71 41.78
N THR A 97 -4.26 15.80 42.28
CA THR A 97 -2.82 16.02 42.41
C THR A 97 -2.20 16.35 41.06
N GLU A 98 -2.35 15.48 40.04
CA GLU A 98 -1.74 15.69 38.71
C GLU A 98 -2.12 17.05 38.08
N ILE A 99 -3.39 17.46 38.22
CA ILE A 99 -3.85 18.77 37.79
C ILE A 99 -3.15 19.88 38.59
N LEU A 100 -3.14 19.80 39.92
CA LEU A 100 -2.52 20.80 40.79
C LEU A 100 -0.99 20.86 40.66
N LEU A 101 -0.30 19.80 40.20
CA LEU A 101 1.13 19.82 39.92
C LEU A 101 1.49 20.70 38.71
N HIS A 102 0.60 20.76 37.71
CA HIS A 102 0.89 21.39 36.42
C HIS A 102 -0.01 22.60 36.11
N HIS A 103 -0.98 22.91 36.95
CA HIS A 103 -1.85 24.06 36.78
C HIS A 103 -1.16 25.38 37.17
N SER A 104 -1.02 26.30 36.22
CA SER A 104 -0.32 27.60 36.33
C SER A 104 -0.74 28.58 37.45
N LYS A 105 -1.75 28.24 38.26
CA LYS A 105 -2.21 29.03 39.42
C LYS A 105 -2.06 28.29 40.76
N SER A 106 -1.79 26.99 40.71
CA SER A 106 -1.61 26.15 41.88
C SER A 106 -0.31 26.51 42.61
N ASN A 107 -0.29 26.31 43.92
CA ASN A 107 0.86 26.56 44.78
C ASN A 107 1.00 25.44 45.83
N ILE A 108 2.13 25.45 46.55
CA ILE A 108 2.46 24.42 47.52
C ILE A 108 1.46 24.35 48.69
N GLU A 109 0.92 25.49 49.13
CA GLU A 109 -0.08 25.54 50.21
C GLU A 109 -1.42 24.92 49.76
N GLU A 110 -1.84 25.18 48.52
CA GLU A 110 -3.03 24.58 47.91
C GLU A 110 -2.91 23.06 47.75
N LEU A 111 -1.75 22.54 47.31
CA LEU A 111 -1.54 21.09 47.20
C LEU A 111 -1.42 20.44 48.59
N ASN A 112 -0.73 21.07 49.55
CA ASN A 112 -0.66 20.58 50.92
C ASN A 112 -2.06 20.52 51.56
N TYR A 113 -2.89 21.56 51.36
CA TYR A 113 -4.28 21.61 51.81
C TYR A 113 -5.15 20.52 51.15
N PHE A 114 -5.06 20.37 49.83
CA PHE A 114 -5.74 19.31 49.08
C PHE A 114 -5.34 17.92 49.60
N THR A 115 -4.05 17.70 49.83
CA THR A 115 -3.52 16.45 50.37
C THR A 115 -4.06 16.16 51.78
N GLU A 116 -4.05 17.13 52.70
CA GLU A 116 -4.62 16.94 54.04
C GLU A 116 -6.12 16.65 53.99
N ARG A 117 -6.88 17.29 53.09
CA ARG A 117 -8.28 16.93 52.85
C ARG A 117 -8.43 15.48 52.40
N MET A 118 -7.59 15.00 51.48
CA MET A 118 -7.66 13.63 50.97
C MET A 118 -7.15 12.58 51.97
N LYS A 119 -6.13 12.88 52.79
CA LYS A 119 -5.70 12.04 53.94
C LYS A 119 -6.86 11.78 54.89
N ASN A 120 -7.65 12.81 55.20
CA ASN A 120 -8.81 12.73 56.10
C ASN A 120 -10.03 12.03 55.47
N LEU A 121 -10.34 12.31 54.19
CA LEU A 121 -11.44 11.65 53.46
C LEU A 121 -11.16 10.16 53.17
N GLY A 122 -9.90 9.78 53.09
CA GLY A 122 -9.45 8.47 52.61
C GLY A 122 -8.72 7.63 53.66
N VAL A 123 -9.30 7.40 54.84
CA VAL A 123 -8.66 6.61 55.94
C VAL A 123 -8.05 5.28 55.47
N LYS A 124 -8.68 4.56 54.53
CA LYS A 124 -8.14 3.31 53.96
C LYS A 124 -6.92 3.50 53.02
N TYR A 125 -6.75 4.70 52.47
CA TYR A 125 -5.74 5.07 51.48
C TYR A 125 -4.65 6.01 52.03
N TYR A 126 -4.69 6.33 53.33
CA TYR A 126 -3.83 7.33 53.98
C TYR A 126 -2.35 7.19 53.62
N LEU A 127 -1.79 5.98 53.72
CA LEU A 127 -0.37 5.71 53.40
C LEU A 127 -0.02 6.00 51.93
N LYS A 128 -0.92 5.71 50.99
CA LYS A 128 -0.74 6.02 49.55
C LYS A 128 -0.77 7.53 49.27
N VAL A 129 -1.70 8.26 49.91
CA VAL A 129 -1.80 9.72 49.79
C VAL A 129 -0.56 10.38 50.38
N CYS A 130 -0.05 9.89 51.52
CA CYS A 130 1.24 10.32 52.06
C CYS A 130 2.38 10.07 51.07
N LEU A 131 2.47 8.89 50.44
CA LEU A 131 3.57 8.56 49.51
C LEU A 131 3.62 9.49 48.28
N GLU A 132 2.51 9.75 47.58
CA GLU A 132 2.53 10.69 46.43
C GLU A 132 2.80 12.15 46.88
N HIS A 133 2.39 12.54 48.09
CA HIS A 133 2.77 13.84 48.69
C HIS A 133 4.28 13.95 48.96
N ILE A 134 4.89 12.89 49.50
CA ILE A 134 6.33 12.83 49.78
C ILE A 134 7.15 12.97 48.48
N PHE A 135 6.73 12.33 47.39
CA PHE A 135 7.36 12.54 46.07
C PHE A 135 7.33 14.00 45.64
N TYR A 136 6.19 14.69 45.78
CA TYR A 136 6.08 16.11 45.43
C TYR A 136 7.02 16.99 46.26
N LEU A 137 7.05 16.82 47.59
CA LEU A 137 7.93 17.58 48.47
C LEU A 137 9.41 17.40 48.06
N LEU A 138 9.81 16.17 47.74
CA LEU A 138 11.17 15.87 47.26
C LEU A 138 11.46 16.48 45.88
N CYS A 139 10.52 16.48 44.95
CA CYS A 139 10.66 17.14 43.64
C CYS A 139 10.81 18.67 43.74
N ASN A 140 10.34 19.29 44.83
CA ASN A 140 10.51 20.72 45.11
C ASN A 140 11.67 21.02 46.09
N GLY A 141 12.46 20.01 46.48
CA GLY A 141 13.61 20.16 47.37
C GLY A 141 13.27 20.30 48.87
N LEU A 142 12.01 20.13 49.27
CA LEU A 142 11.55 20.22 50.67
C LEU A 142 11.81 18.91 51.44
N ILE A 143 13.09 18.58 51.58
CA ILE A 143 13.57 17.31 52.14
C ILE A 143 13.17 17.12 53.61
N ASP A 144 13.24 18.18 54.42
CA ASP A 144 12.90 18.11 55.85
C ASP A 144 11.39 17.89 56.07
N GLU A 145 10.54 18.55 55.28
CA GLU A 145 9.09 18.35 55.30
C GLU A 145 8.69 16.95 54.83
N ALA A 146 9.39 16.41 53.82
CA ALA A 146 9.24 15.03 53.38
C ALA A 146 9.63 14.04 54.50
N TYR A 147 10.74 14.26 55.20
CA TYR A 147 11.19 13.43 56.32
C TYR A 147 10.22 13.45 57.52
N GLN A 148 9.64 14.62 57.81
CA GLN A 148 8.58 14.76 58.82
C GLN A 148 7.29 14.03 58.38
N ASN A 149 6.83 14.21 57.13
CA ASN A 149 5.67 13.49 56.58
C ASN A 149 5.86 11.96 56.61
N LEU A 150 7.06 11.47 56.26
CA LEU A 150 7.43 10.05 56.35
C LEU A 150 7.31 9.52 57.79
N THR A 151 7.82 10.27 58.76
CA THR A 151 7.79 9.88 60.20
C THR A 151 6.36 9.90 60.78
N LEU A 152 5.53 10.85 60.35
CA LEU A 152 4.09 10.89 60.69
C LEU A 152 3.30 9.75 60.03
N ALA A 153 3.65 9.37 58.79
CA ALA A 153 3.04 8.23 58.12
C ALA A 153 3.47 6.88 58.73
N GLU A 154 4.74 6.74 59.14
CA GLU A 154 5.26 5.55 59.81
C GLU A 154 4.60 5.26 61.16
N SER A 155 4.20 6.30 61.90
CA SER A 155 3.56 6.17 63.22
C SER A 155 2.03 5.94 63.16
N TRP A 156 1.41 6.08 61.99
CA TRP A 156 -0.05 5.97 61.82
C TRP A 156 -0.59 4.54 62.01
N ARG A 157 -1.64 4.37 62.84
CA ARG A 157 -2.27 3.06 63.13
C ARG A 157 -3.80 3.19 63.15
N TYR A 158 -4.51 2.37 62.37
CA TYR A 158 -5.97 2.32 62.38
C TYR A 158 -6.50 0.95 61.94
N GLY A 159 -7.26 0.28 62.82
CA GLY A 159 -7.87 -1.04 62.56
C GLY A 159 -6.87 -2.21 62.53
N GLU A 160 -7.35 -3.40 62.15
CA GLU A 160 -6.49 -4.54 61.84
C GLU A 160 -5.67 -4.26 60.57
N GLN A 161 -4.35 -4.44 60.64
CA GLN A 161 -3.46 -4.19 59.51
C GLN A 161 -3.63 -5.28 58.45
N THR A 162 -4.08 -4.90 57.26
CA THR A 162 -4.08 -5.79 56.09
C THR A 162 -2.66 -5.93 55.50
N ALA A 163 -2.39 -7.05 54.83
CA ALA A 163 -1.08 -7.30 54.22
C ALA A 163 -0.61 -6.17 53.28
N ALA A 164 -1.52 -5.58 52.50
CA ALA A 164 -1.22 -4.45 51.62
C ALA A 164 -0.76 -3.19 52.39
N GLN A 165 -1.35 -2.91 53.56
CA GLN A 165 -0.92 -1.78 54.40
C GLN A 165 0.45 -2.03 55.05
N ASN A 166 0.82 -3.29 55.30
CA ASN A 166 2.15 -3.66 55.78
C ASN A 166 3.22 -3.40 54.70
N ASP A 167 2.93 -3.74 53.44
CA ASP A 167 3.86 -3.47 52.33
C ASP A 167 3.93 -1.97 51.97
N GLU A 168 2.82 -1.22 52.09
CA GLU A 168 2.82 0.26 52.02
C GLU A 168 3.67 0.90 53.13
N LEU A 169 3.61 0.37 54.36
CA LEU A 169 4.41 0.84 55.50
C LEU A 169 5.90 0.59 55.29
N LYS A 170 6.30 -0.58 54.77
CA LYS A 170 7.70 -0.86 54.41
C LYS A 170 8.21 0.06 53.31
N LEU A 171 7.36 0.46 52.37
CA LEU A 171 7.73 1.43 51.33
C LEU A 171 7.94 2.85 51.89
N ILE A 172 7.13 3.27 52.87
CA ILE A 172 7.37 4.49 53.66
C ILE A 172 8.73 4.40 54.38
N GLN A 173 9.02 3.28 55.05
CA GLN A 173 10.30 3.06 55.71
C GLN A 173 11.47 3.09 54.72
N ALA A 174 11.32 2.52 53.52
CA ALA A 174 12.32 2.58 52.45
C ALA A 174 12.64 4.02 52.01
N TYR A 175 11.62 4.86 51.80
CA TYR A 175 11.84 6.27 51.45
C TYR A 175 12.49 7.06 52.59
N LYS A 176 12.16 6.76 53.84
CA LYS A 176 12.87 7.31 55.01
C LYS A 176 14.35 6.90 55.00
N GLY A 177 14.64 5.61 54.82
CA GLY A 177 15.99 5.07 54.67
C GLY A 177 16.78 5.65 53.49
N LEU A 178 16.10 6.10 52.42
CA LEU A 178 16.73 6.81 51.31
C LEU A 178 17.13 8.25 51.67
N LEU A 179 16.38 8.91 52.56
CA LEU A 179 16.77 10.21 53.14
C LEU A 179 17.86 10.06 54.20
N ASP A 180 17.84 8.99 54.99
CA ASP A 180 18.94 8.62 55.89
C ASP A 180 20.24 8.40 55.08
N TYR A 181 20.14 7.68 53.94
CA TYR A 181 21.24 7.52 52.98
C TYR A 181 21.69 8.85 52.35
N TYR A 182 20.78 9.76 52.01
CA TYR A 182 21.13 11.10 51.52
C TYR A 182 21.94 11.88 52.56
N ASN A 183 21.50 11.88 53.83
CA ASN A 183 22.18 12.54 54.94
C ASN A 183 23.56 11.91 55.22
N TRP A 184 23.65 10.58 55.23
CA TRP A 184 24.92 9.85 55.28
C TRP A 184 25.84 10.22 54.11
N SER A 185 25.32 10.24 52.87
CA SER A 185 26.11 10.55 51.68
C SER A 185 26.60 12.00 51.68
N LYS A 186 25.86 12.94 52.29
CA LYS A 186 26.26 14.35 52.48
C LYS A 186 27.38 14.47 53.53
N LYS A 187 27.26 13.77 54.66
CA LYS A 187 28.31 13.67 55.70
C LYS A 187 29.59 13.01 55.15
N ARG A 188 29.46 11.88 54.43
CA ARG A 188 30.58 11.20 53.74
C ARG A 188 31.29 12.13 52.75
N LYS A 189 30.55 12.94 51.99
CA LYS A 189 31.15 13.88 51.04
C LYS A 189 31.92 15.00 51.76
N ALA A 190 31.35 15.60 52.82
CA ALA A 190 32.06 16.58 53.64
C ALA A 190 33.34 16.01 54.29
N MET A 191 33.34 14.74 54.71
CA MET A 191 34.52 14.05 55.23
C MET A 191 35.62 13.81 54.18
N LEU A 192 35.27 13.80 52.89
CA LEU A 192 36.22 13.67 51.76
C LEU A 192 36.70 15.03 51.22
N GLU A 193 36.18 16.15 51.73
CA GLU A 193 36.42 17.51 51.24
C GLU A 193 37.10 18.42 52.30
N LEU A 194 37.58 17.85 53.41
CA LEU A 194 38.22 18.56 54.53
C LEU A 194 39.50 17.86 55.00
N ASP A 195 40.53 18.63 55.35
CA ASP A 195 41.74 18.13 56.02
C ASP A 195 41.43 17.69 57.47
N GLU A 196 42.21 16.72 57.98
CA GLU A 196 41.86 15.88 59.15
C GLU A 196 41.71 16.64 60.50
N GLU A 197 42.18 17.88 60.64
CA GLU A 197 42.32 18.58 61.92
C GLU A 197 41.02 19.21 62.50
N ASN A 198 39.88 19.17 61.79
CA ASN A 198 38.64 19.86 62.21
C ASN A 198 37.41 18.96 62.43
N PHE A 199 37.53 17.63 62.36
CA PHE A 199 36.39 16.73 62.57
C PHE A 199 36.21 16.35 64.06
N THR A 200 34.96 16.24 64.50
CA THR A 200 34.61 15.87 65.89
C THR A 200 34.02 14.47 65.97
N ASP A 201 34.30 13.71 67.04
CA ASP A 201 33.70 12.38 67.33
C ASP A 201 32.18 12.35 67.07
N SER A 202 31.47 13.40 67.51
CA SER A 202 30.02 13.57 67.32
C SER A 202 29.60 13.50 65.84
N SER A 203 30.41 14.02 64.93
CA SER A 203 30.11 14.07 63.50
C SER A 203 30.27 12.71 62.80
N GLU A 204 31.22 11.89 63.26
CA GLU A 204 31.39 10.50 62.82
C GLU A 204 30.32 9.60 63.41
N GLN A 205 30.00 9.79 64.70
CA GLN A 205 28.92 9.07 65.38
C GLN A 205 27.54 9.33 64.73
N GLU A 206 27.25 10.57 64.32
CA GLU A 206 26.08 10.91 63.49
C GLU A 206 26.06 10.16 62.15
N MET A 207 27.19 10.14 61.43
CA MET A 207 27.31 9.43 60.15
C MET A 207 27.02 7.92 60.31
N HIS A 208 27.56 7.28 61.36
CA HIS A 208 27.27 5.88 61.66
C HIS A 208 25.80 5.64 62.05
N ASN A 209 25.13 6.59 62.70
CA ASN A 209 23.71 6.48 63.03
C ASN A 209 22.83 6.53 61.76
N PHE A 210 23.09 7.47 60.83
CA PHE A 210 22.40 7.51 59.54
C PHE A 210 22.64 6.24 58.71
N PHE A 211 23.88 5.70 58.69
CA PHE A 211 24.17 4.41 58.06
C PHE A 211 23.29 3.28 58.62
N ARG A 212 23.19 3.15 59.95
CA ARG A 212 22.39 2.08 60.59
C ARG A 212 20.90 2.20 60.24
N GLN A 213 20.36 3.41 60.26
CA GLN A 213 18.95 3.69 59.94
C GLN A 213 18.64 3.40 58.47
N ALA A 214 19.48 3.89 57.55
CA ALA A 214 19.39 3.59 56.13
C ALA A 214 19.50 2.08 55.86
N ALA A 215 20.53 1.42 56.39
CA ALA A 215 20.82 0.01 56.13
C ALA A 215 19.67 -0.92 56.54
N VAL A 216 19.05 -0.71 57.72
CA VAL A 216 17.91 -1.52 58.17
C VAL A 216 16.70 -1.33 57.24
N ASN A 217 16.32 -0.08 56.98
CA ASN A 217 15.15 0.25 56.16
C ASN A 217 15.29 -0.24 54.70
N LEU A 218 16.48 -0.07 54.12
CA LEU A 218 16.76 -0.50 52.75
C LEU A 218 16.86 -2.04 52.64
N LYS A 219 17.38 -2.74 53.66
CA LYS A 219 17.49 -4.21 53.64
C LYS A 219 16.12 -4.91 53.69
N GLU A 220 15.08 -4.30 54.25
CA GLU A 220 13.73 -4.91 54.27
C GLU A 220 12.97 -4.73 52.95
N ILE A 221 13.05 -3.58 52.28
CA ILE A 221 12.31 -3.35 51.02
C ILE A 221 12.84 -4.23 49.88
N ILE A 222 14.16 -4.44 49.78
CA ILE A 222 14.78 -5.24 48.72
C ILE A 222 14.45 -6.73 48.80
N LYS A 223 13.91 -7.21 49.94
CA LYS A 223 13.40 -8.60 50.07
C LYS A 223 12.03 -8.78 49.40
N ILE A 224 11.29 -7.69 49.17
CA ILE A 224 10.00 -7.72 48.48
C ILE A 224 10.25 -7.71 46.97
N PRO A 225 9.66 -8.61 46.17
CA PRO A 225 9.82 -8.56 44.72
C PRO A 225 9.25 -7.28 44.10
N GLY A 226 10.10 -6.48 43.45
CA GLY A 226 9.75 -5.19 42.84
C GLY A 226 10.90 -4.58 42.04
N VAL A 227 10.69 -3.40 41.47
CA VAL A 227 11.75 -2.59 40.85
C VAL A 227 12.18 -1.52 41.86
N TRP A 228 13.38 -1.69 42.43
CA TRP A 228 13.87 -0.97 43.60
C TRP A 228 15.21 -0.28 43.37
N ASP A 229 15.48 0.16 42.14
CA ASP A 229 16.78 0.68 41.71
C ASP A 229 17.42 1.71 42.66
N PRO A 230 16.72 2.76 43.15
CA PRO A 230 17.33 3.71 44.08
C PRO A 230 17.72 3.08 45.41
N PHE A 231 16.91 2.15 45.91
CA PHE A 231 17.13 1.47 47.20
C PHE A 231 18.26 0.45 47.10
N VAL A 232 18.31 -0.35 46.03
CA VAL A 232 19.37 -1.35 45.79
C VAL A 232 20.72 -0.67 45.59
N VAL A 233 20.80 0.38 44.76
CA VAL A 233 22.07 1.12 44.54
C VAL A 233 22.55 1.78 45.83
N SER A 234 21.64 2.40 46.60
CA SER A 234 21.98 3.02 47.89
C SER A 234 22.47 2.00 48.92
N TYR A 235 21.82 0.83 49.00
CA TYR A 235 22.24 -0.24 49.91
C TYR A 235 23.60 -0.83 49.53
N VAL A 236 23.87 -0.99 48.23
CA VAL A 236 25.15 -1.46 47.71
C VAL A 236 26.28 -0.46 47.98
N ASP A 237 26.05 0.85 47.84
CA ASP A 237 27.05 1.90 48.18
C ASP A 237 27.36 1.95 49.68
N LEU A 238 26.35 1.71 50.54
CA LEU A 238 26.55 1.52 51.98
C LEU A 238 27.41 0.28 52.28
N LEU A 239 27.12 -0.87 51.65
CA LEU A 239 27.90 -2.11 51.84
C LEU A 239 29.34 -2.01 51.28
N GLU A 240 29.53 -1.43 50.09
CA GLU A 240 30.87 -1.23 49.50
C GLU A 240 31.75 -0.30 50.36
N PHE A 241 31.17 0.67 51.07
CA PHE A 241 31.91 1.57 51.97
C PHE A 241 32.45 0.88 53.24
N TYR A 242 31.65 0.01 53.87
CA TYR A 242 32.11 -0.75 55.06
C TYR A 242 32.88 -2.03 54.73
N GLY A 243 32.95 -2.40 53.45
CA GLY A 243 33.76 -3.53 52.96
C GLY A 243 33.01 -4.86 52.80
N ASP A 244 31.69 -4.86 52.96
CA ASP A 244 30.81 -6.05 52.84
C ASP A 244 30.54 -6.42 51.36
N TYR A 245 31.63 -6.58 50.60
CA TYR A 245 31.60 -6.82 49.15
C TYR A 245 30.87 -8.11 48.75
N ASP A 246 30.83 -9.12 49.63
CA ASP A 246 30.14 -10.38 49.33
C ASP A 246 28.62 -10.25 49.49
N GLU A 247 28.11 -9.51 50.48
CA GLU A 247 26.66 -9.19 50.52
C GLU A 247 26.28 -8.25 49.38
N ALA A 248 27.10 -7.24 49.07
CA ALA A 248 26.87 -6.36 47.92
C ALA A 248 26.80 -7.16 46.59
N ARG A 249 27.65 -8.18 46.45
CA ARG A 249 27.62 -9.12 45.32
C ARG A 249 26.35 -9.96 45.31
N GLU A 250 25.92 -10.50 46.45
CA GLU A 250 24.71 -11.32 46.57
C GLU A 250 23.46 -10.51 46.22
N VAL A 251 23.28 -9.32 46.81
CA VAL A 251 22.19 -8.39 46.52
C VAL A 251 22.09 -8.08 45.03
N LEU A 252 23.20 -7.71 44.37
CA LEU A 252 23.21 -7.43 42.93
C LEU A 252 22.98 -8.68 42.07
N THR A 253 23.35 -9.88 42.55
CA THR A 253 23.17 -11.13 41.80
C THR A 253 21.73 -11.62 41.89
N GLU A 254 21.12 -11.57 43.07
CA GLU A 254 19.69 -11.88 43.26
C GLU A 254 18.81 -10.88 42.51
N TYR A 255 19.05 -9.57 42.67
CA TYR A 255 18.27 -8.54 41.99
C TYR A 255 18.38 -8.60 40.45
N ALA A 256 19.49 -9.14 39.92
CA ALA A 256 19.67 -9.36 38.48
C ALA A 256 19.09 -10.69 37.95
N TYR A 257 18.96 -11.75 38.76
CA TYR A 257 18.68 -13.11 38.25
C TYR A 257 17.57 -13.89 38.95
N ASN A 258 17.11 -13.46 40.13
CA ASN A 258 16.05 -14.15 40.85
C ASN A 258 14.70 -13.95 40.14
N SER A 259 14.14 -15.04 39.61
CA SER A 259 12.90 -15.07 38.82
C SER A 259 11.63 -14.66 39.57
N LYS A 260 11.71 -14.37 40.88
CA LYS A 260 10.64 -13.71 41.63
C LYS A 260 10.52 -12.22 41.31
N PHE A 261 11.62 -11.56 40.97
CA PHE A 261 11.65 -10.12 40.68
C PHE A 261 11.18 -9.83 39.24
N PRO A 262 10.55 -8.67 38.99
CA PRO A 262 10.21 -8.25 37.64
C PRO A 262 11.48 -8.03 36.79
N PRO A 263 11.46 -8.33 35.47
CA PRO A 263 12.63 -8.16 34.61
C PRO A 263 13.10 -6.70 34.55
N ASN A 264 14.36 -6.45 34.95
CA ASN A 264 14.93 -5.12 35.03
C ASN A 264 16.32 -5.04 34.35
N PRO A 265 16.49 -4.24 33.27
CA PRO A 265 17.79 -4.02 32.65
C PRO A 265 18.84 -3.38 33.57
N ASN A 266 18.43 -2.46 34.46
CA ASN A 266 19.34 -1.68 35.30
C ASN A 266 20.09 -2.57 36.30
N ALA A 267 19.43 -3.59 36.83
CA ALA A 267 20.05 -4.60 37.69
C ALA A 267 21.27 -5.27 37.02
N HIS A 268 21.20 -5.56 35.72
CA HIS A 268 22.34 -6.08 34.97
C HIS A 268 23.45 -5.03 34.76
N ALA A 269 23.09 -3.75 34.58
CA ALA A 269 24.08 -2.68 34.51
C ALA A 269 24.83 -2.52 35.85
N TYR A 270 24.11 -2.44 36.98
CA TYR A 270 24.72 -2.33 38.31
C TYR A 270 25.65 -3.51 38.62
N LEU A 271 25.19 -4.74 38.37
CA LEU A 271 26.01 -5.94 38.51
C LEU A 271 27.25 -5.90 37.59
N TYR A 272 27.11 -5.42 36.35
CA TYR A 272 28.24 -5.25 35.44
C TYR A 272 29.28 -4.25 35.98
N HIS A 273 28.85 -3.07 36.45
CA HIS A 273 29.74 -2.05 37.00
C HIS A 273 30.46 -2.53 38.26
N PHE A 274 29.76 -3.21 39.18
CA PHE A 274 30.34 -3.82 40.36
C PHE A 274 31.41 -4.87 40.01
N LEU A 275 31.07 -5.85 39.16
CA LEU A 275 32.03 -6.87 38.70
C LEU A 275 33.25 -6.22 38.01
N LYS A 276 33.03 -5.16 37.22
CA LYS A 276 34.10 -4.41 36.56
C LYS A 276 35.01 -3.69 37.56
N ARG A 277 34.47 -3.06 38.63
CA ARG A 277 35.25 -2.49 39.75
C ARG A 277 36.09 -3.57 40.44
N ARG A 278 35.51 -4.74 40.72
CA ARG A 278 36.18 -5.86 41.41
C ARG A 278 37.14 -6.68 40.53
N GLY A 279 37.44 -6.23 39.30
CA GLY A 279 38.44 -6.86 38.43
C GLY A 279 38.02 -8.23 37.86
N GLU A 280 36.71 -8.53 37.84
CA GLU A 280 36.20 -9.87 37.51
C GLU A 280 36.45 -10.32 36.06
N SER A 281 36.36 -11.63 35.86
CA SER A 281 36.82 -12.25 34.61
C SER A 281 36.06 -11.73 33.38
N LYS A 282 36.79 -11.53 32.27
CA LYS A 282 36.21 -11.15 30.96
C LYS A 282 35.18 -12.17 30.42
N LYS A 283 35.06 -13.35 31.03
CA LYS A 283 33.97 -14.31 30.81
C LYS A 283 32.71 -13.87 31.56
N SER A 284 32.82 -13.57 32.86
CA SER A 284 31.73 -13.09 33.72
C SER A 284 31.06 -11.85 33.14
N LEU A 285 31.85 -10.79 32.86
CA LEU A 285 31.40 -9.54 32.26
C LEU A 285 30.64 -9.73 30.93
N VAL A 286 31.09 -10.66 30.08
CA VAL A 286 30.44 -11.01 28.79
C VAL A 286 29.15 -11.83 28.98
N SER A 287 28.91 -12.44 30.15
CA SER A 287 27.61 -13.05 30.48
C SER A 287 26.56 -11.98 30.76
N VAL A 288 26.90 -10.99 31.59
CA VAL A 288 25.99 -9.91 31.99
C VAL A 288 25.60 -9.05 30.79
N LEU A 289 26.59 -8.58 30.03
CA LEU A 289 26.37 -7.77 28.83
C LEU A 289 25.54 -8.49 27.75
N LYS A 290 25.55 -9.83 27.71
CA LYS A 290 24.72 -10.62 26.79
C LYS A 290 23.24 -10.69 27.17
N ILE A 291 22.91 -10.45 28.42
CA ILE A 291 21.53 -10.41 28.89
C ILE A 291 21.03 -8.97 28.72
N LEU A 292 21.84 -7.99 29.11
CA LEU A 292 21.57 -6.57 28.85
C LEU A 292 21.41 -6.25 27.36
N HIS A 293 22.24 -6.82 26.48
CA HIS A 293 22.09 -6.72 25.01
C HIS A 293 20.70 -7.17 24.53
N LYS A 294 20.14 -8.23 25.12
CA LYS A 294 18.83 -8.78 24.74
C LYS A 294 17.64 -7.99 25.30
N THR A 295 17.84 -7.23 26.37
CA THR A 295 16.77 -6.44 27.00
C THR A 295 16.79 -4.98 26.53
N VAL A 296 17.98 -4.39 26.34
CA VAL A 296 18.18 -3.02 25.86
C VAL A 296 19.39 -2.97 24.89
N PRO A 297 19.18 -3.23 23.59
CA PRO A 297 20.25 -3.17 22.57
C PRO A 297 20.85 -1.77 22.40
N SER A 298 20.15 -0.72 22.83
CA SER A 298 20.55 0.68 22.76
C SER A 298 21.39 1.18 23.95
N HIS A 299 21.69 0.34 24.95
CA HIS A 299 22.39 0.76 26.16
C HIS A 299 23.86 1.12 25.88
N GLU A 300 24.39 2.18 26.48
CA GLU A 300 25.76 2.67 26.25
C GLU A 300 26.89 1.62 26.40
N LEU A 301 26.75 0.70 27.35
CA LEU A 301 27.64 -0.45 27.56
C LEU A 301 27.77 -1.37 26.34
N MET A 302 26.87 -1.28 25.35
CA MET A 302 26.98 -2.04 24.10
C MET A 302 28.19 -1.64 23.26
N LEU A 303 28.71 -0.41 23.35
CA LEU A 303 29.99 -0.05 22.72
C LEU A 303 31.19 -0.74 23.40
N GLU A 304 31.13 -0.97 24.71
CA GLU A 304 32.15 -1.77 25.41
C GLU A 304 31.98 -3.26 25.10
N PHE A 305 30.74 -3.76 25.04
CA PHE A 305 30.44 -5.13 24.64
C PHE A 305 30.96 -5.44 23.22
N TYR A 306 30.67 -4.58 22.24
CA TYR A 306 31.26 -4.57 20.91
C TYR A 306 32.79 -4.67 20.98
N THR A 307 33.43 -3.82 21.80
CA THR A 307 34.89 -3.77 21.93
C THR A 307 35.47 -5.07 22.49
N MET A 308 34.79 -5.71 23.45
CA MET A 308 35.15 -7.03 23.99
C MET A 308 34.93 -8.18 22.98
N LEU A 309 33.92 -8.06 22.11
CA LEU A 309 33.59 -9.05 21.07
C LEU A 309 34.56 -8.99 19.88
N LYS A 310 34.81 -7.78 19.36
CA LYS A 310 35.72 -7.49 18.23
C LYS A 310 37.12 -8.04 18.46
N LYS A 311 37.68 -7.82 19.66
CA LYS A 311 39.02 -8.28 20.08
C LYS A 311 39.14 -9.80 20.25
N SER A 312 38.11 -10.60 19.89
CA SER A 312 38.11 -12.05 20.08
C SER A 312 38.46 -12.83 18.81
N LYS A 313 39.41 -13.77 18.92
CA LYS A 313 39.83 -14.72 17.86
C LYS A 313 38.76 -15.76 17.47
N LYS A 314 37.46 -15.53 17.75
CA LYS A 314 36.35 -16.46 17.44
C LYS A 314 35.30 -15.77 16.59
N ASP A 315 35.07 -16.28 15.38
CA ASP A 315 34.14 -15.68 14.39
C ASP A 315 32.73 -15.48 14.94
N LYS A 316 32.18 -16.44 15.70
CA LYS A 316 30.87 -16.28 16.35
C LYS A 316 30.79 -15.09 17.33
N LYS A 317 31.92 -14.64 17.89
CA LYS A 317 31.97 -13.39 18.67
C LYS A 317 32.13 -12.16 17.78
N ARG A 318 32.95 -12.24 16.72
CA ARG A 318 33.13 -11.13 15.76
C ARG A 318 31.83 -10.79 15.01
N ARG A 319 31.05 -11.80 14.60
CA ARG A 319 29.71 -11.63 14.04
C ARG A 319 28.74 -10.98 15.04
N LEU A 320 28.67 -11.48 16.28
CA LEU A 320 27.84 -10.86 17.33
C LEU A 320 28.25 -9.39 17.60
N GLY A 321 29.52 -9.02 17.37
CA GLY A 321 29.94 -7.62 17.42
C GLY A 321 29.32 -6.76 16.31
N LEU A 322 29.12 -7.32 15.11
CA LEU A 322 28.47 -6.62 13.98
C LEU A 322 26.97 -6.44 14.24
N GLU A 323 26.32 -7.50 14.70
CA GLU A 323 24.92 -7.57 15.17
C GLU A 323 24.66 -6.45 16.21
N VAL A 324 25.47 -6.40 17.28
CA VAL A 324 25.38 -5.37 18.34
C VAL A 324 25.55 -3.93 17.83
N ILE A 325 26.52 -3.65 16.95
CA ILE A 325 26.76 -2.25 16.52
C ILE A 325 25.73 -1.74 15.51
N PHE A 326 25.12 -2.62 14.71
CA PHE A 326 23.96 -2.27 13.90
C PHE A 326 22.73 -1.99 14.80
N GLU A 327 22.43 -2.87 15.76
CA GLU A 327 21.30 -2.68 16.69
C GLU A 327 21.42 -1.42 17.54
N VAL A 328 22.64 -1.02 17.95
CA VAL A 328 22.86 0.28 18.63
C VAL A 328 22.44 1.46 17.74
N LEU A 329 22.84 1.43 16.46
CA LEU A 329 22.59 2.52 15.49
C LEU A 329 21.13 2.58 14.99
N ASP A 330 20.33 1.54 15.23
CA ASP A 330 18.90 1.53 14.89
C ASP A 330 18.07 2.52 15.74
N PHE A 331 18.62 3.02 16.86
CA PHE A 331 17.93 3.95 17.76
C PHE A 331 18.37 5.41 17.58
N ALA A 332 17.40 6.34 17.65
CA ALA A 332 17.62 7.76 17.34
C ALA A 332 18.73 8.44 18.15
N GLY A 333 18.91 8.10 19.44
CA GLY A 333 19.97 8.67 20.28
C GLY A 333 21.41 8.37 19.81
N TRP A 334 21.59 7.35 18.97
CA TRP A 334 22.91 6.97 18.42
C TRP A 334 23.17 7.54 17.01
N LYS A 335 22.17 8.17 16.38
CA LYS A 335 22.22 8.73 15.02
C LYS A 335 23.35 9.73 14.78
N GLU A 336 23.79 10.43 15.83
CA GLU A 336 24.86 11.44 15.78
C GLU A 336 26.11 11.03 16.58
N ASN A 337 26.12 9.82 17.16
CA ASN A 337 27.22 9.34 17.97
C ASN A 337 28.40 8.86 17.11
N VAL A 338 29.38 9.75 16.88
CA VAL A 338 30.59 9.51 16.07
C VAL A 338 31.27 8.17 16.41
N LYS A 339 31.34 7.81 17.70
CA LYS A 339 32.03 6.60 18.18
C LYS A 339 31.34 5.32 17.70
N ALA A 340 30.01 5.29 17.68
CA ALA A 340 29.24 4.17 17.13
C ALA A 340 29.45 4.03 15.60
N TRP A 341 29.41 5.15 14.87
CA TRP A 341 29.66 5.18 13.43
C TRP A 341 31.07 4.70 13.05
N SER A 342 32.12 5.22 13.72
CA SER A 342 33.50 4.75 13.54
C SER A 342 33.65 3.25 13.83
N CYS A 343 32.96 2.72 14.85
CA CYS A 343 32.99 1.29 15.16
C CYS A 343 32.37 0.43 14.05
N LEU A 344 31.26 0.86 13.43
CA LEU A 344 30.66 0.15 12.30
C LEU A 344 31.58 0.23 11.05
N ALA A 345 32.09 1.42 10.73
CA ALA A 345 32.95 1.67 9.58
C ALA A 345 34.25 0.84 9.63
N GLU A 346 34.95 0.85 10.77
CA GLU A 346 36.20 0.10 10.96
C GLU A 346 35.97 -1.42 10.84
N GLN A 347 34.82 -1.94 11.31
CA GLN A 347 34.50 -3.36 11.21
C GLN A 347 34.12 -3.79 9.79
N ILE A 348 33.33 -2.98 9.06
CA ILE A 348 32.98 -3.26 7.67
C ILE A 348 34.22 -3.19 6.78
N LYS A 349 35.10 -2.21 6.99
CA LYS A 349 36.41 -2.13 6.31
C LYS A 349 37.25 -3.39 6.54
N GLN A 350 37.38 -3.86 7.79
CA GLN A 350 38.08 -5.11 8.12
C GLN A 350 37.47 -6.36 7.46
N ILE A 351 36.15 -6.39 7.23
CA ILE A 351 35.47 -7.50 6.54
C ILE A 351 35.78 -7.50 5.04
N LEU A 352 35.86 -6.33 4.41
CA LEU A 352 36.20 -6.17 2.99
C LEU A 352 37.67 -6.52 2.70
N GLU A 353 38.60 -5.99 3.51
CA GLU A 353 40.04 -6.21 3.38
C GLU A 353 40.43 -7.70 3.50
N ASN A 354 39.70 -8.48 4.32
CA ASN A 354 39.93 -9.92 4.51
C ASN A 354 39.27 -10.79 3.42
N SER A 355 39.64 -10.52 2.16
CA SER A 355 39.32 -11.34 0.98
C SER A 355 37.81 -11.60 0.76
N ASN A 356 36.94 -10.65 1.15
CA ASN A 356 35.47 -10.79 1.15
C ASN A 356 34.90 -12.00 1.92
N LYS A 357 35.72 -12.71 2.71
CA LYS A 357 35.37 -14.01 3.33
C LYS A 357 34.17 -13.97 4.29
N HIS A 358 33.81 -12.77 4.76
CA HIS A 358 32.75 -12.54 5.73
C HIS A 358 31.71 -11.51 5.25
N LEU A 359 31.71 -11.17 3.95
CA LEU A 359 30.80 -10.16 3.37
C LEU A 359 29.31 -10.48 3.61
N ASP A 360 28.95 -11.77 3.65
CA ASP A 360 27.57 -12.20 3.87
C ASP A 360 27.05 -11.85 5.27
N TRP A 361 27.92 -11.64 6.28
CA TRP A 361 27.49 -11.12 7.58
C TRP A 361 26.96 -9.68 7.46
N VAL A 362 27.63 -8.84 6.66
CA VAL A 362 27.19 -7.47 6.41
C VAL A 362 25.89 -7.47 5.60
N LYS A 363 25.76 -8.38 4.61
CA LYS A 363 24.50 -8.53 3.85
C LYS A 363 23.33 -8.95 4.74
N GLU A 364 23.53 -9.89 5.66
CA GLU A 364 22.48 -10.35 6.57
C GLU A 364 21.98 -9.22 7.48
N GLU A 365 22.87 -8.45 8.10
CA GLU A 365 22.49 -7.29 8.93
C GLU A 365 21.94 -6.11 8.11
N TRP A 366 22.38 -5.95 6.86
CA TRP A 366 21.91 -4.89 5.97
C TRP A 366 20.52 -5.17 5.38
N ASN A 367 20.20 -6.43 5.08
CA ASN A 367 18.99 -6.79 4.35
C ASN A 367 17.68 -6.48 5.11
N SER A 368 17.72 -6.41 6.45
CA SER A 368 16.62 -6.00 7.32
C SER A 368 16.49 -4.47 7.52
N ARG A 369 17.50 -3.71 7.04
CA ARG A 369 17.67 -2.28 7.31
C ARG A 369 17.61 -1.42 6.05
N LYS A 370 18.02 -1.97 4.90
CA LYS A 370 18.14 -1.35 3.56
C LYS A 370 16.97 -0.46 3.09
N ASP A 371 15.75 -0.66 3.59
CA ASP A 371 14.54 0.05 3.11
C ASP A 371 14.13 1.25 3.99
N TRP A 372 14.63 1.34 5.23
CA TRP A 372 14.29 2.43 6.16
C TRP A 372 15.52 3.16 6.73
N TRP A 373 16.59 2.41 7.03
CA TRP A 373 17.86 2.91 7.57
C TRP A 373 18.52 4.00 6.68
N PRO A 374 18.43 3.96 5.33
CA PRO A 374 18.95 5.05 4.49
C PRO A 374 18.22 6.37 4.69
N ALA A 375 16.89 6.37 4.74
CA ALA A 375 16.11 7.58 4.99
C ALA A 375 16.36 8.10 6.41
N PHE A 376 16.52 7.19 7.38
CA PHE A 376 16.74 7.51 8.78
C PHE A 376 18.11 8.16 9.05
N HIS A 377 19.18 7.76 8.34
CA HIS A 377 20.55 8.24 8.61
C HIS A 377 21.22 9.04 7.49
N PHE A 378 20.81 8.87 6.23
CA PHE A 378 21.49 9.37 5.03
C PHE A 378 20.62 10.26 4.12
N SER A 379 19.56 10.90 4.65
CA SER A 379 18.82 11.90 3.86
C SER A 379 19.71 13.11 3.51
N HIS A 380 19.37 13.84 2.44
CA HIS A 380 20.19 14.95 1.95
C HIS A 380 20.39 16.04 3.03
N TYR A 381 19.31 16.41 3.73
CA TYR A 381 19.36 17.29 4.90
C TYR A 381 20.35 16.80 5.97
N LEU A 382 20.31 15.51 6.34
CA LEU A 382 21.20 14.96 7.37
C LEU A 382 22.66 14.95 6.91
N ALA A 383 22.93 14.65 5.65
CA ALA A 383 24.28 14.68 5.09
C ALA A 383 24.84 16.12 5.07
N LYS A 384 24.05 17.09 4.57
CA LYS A 384 24.40 18.52 4.52
C LYS A 384 24.62 19.09 5.93
N ARG A 385 23.70 18.83 6.86
CA ARG A 385 23.80 19.29 8.25
C ARG A 385 24.98 18.64 8.98
N ASN A 386 25.18 17.32 8.86
CA ASN A 386 26.35 16.68 9.48
C ASN A 386 27.67 17.16 8.87
N TRP A 387 27.73 17.50 7.58
CA TRP A 387 28.92 18.13 6.98
C TRP A 387 29.24 19.50 7.59
N GLN A 388 28.21 20.29 7.94
CA GLN A 388 28.35 21.61 8.56
C GLN A 388 28.63 21.56 10.07
N GLU A 389 28.01 20.62 10.80
CA GLU A 389 28.07 20.54 12.27
C GLU A 389 29.18 19.60 12.78
N ASN A 390 29.51 18.53 12.04
CA ASN A 390 30.40 17.47 12.50
C ASN A 390 31.03 16.71 11.31
N GLU A 391 32.02 17.32 10.67
CA GLU A 391 32.71 16.79 9.47
C GLU A 391 33.15 15.31 9.64
N LYS A 392 33.60 14.93 10.85
CA LYS A 392 34.01 13.55 11.17
C LYS A 392 32.83 12.57 11.12
N LEU A 393 31.65 12.94 11.64
CA LEU A 393 30.43 12.14 11.50
C LEU A 393 30.05 12.00 10.02
N ALA A 394 30.19 13.06 9.24
CA ALA A 394 29.88 13.06 7.82
C ALA A 394 30.79 12.11 7.01
N TYR A 395 32.11 12.08 7.27
CA TYR A 395 33.02 11.15 6.60
C TYR A 395 32.68 9.68 6.87
N GLU A 396 32.44 9.30 8.14
CA GLU A 396 32.13 7.91 8.51
C GLU A 396 30.80 7.47 7.88
N LYS A 397 29.80 8.36 7.87
CA LYS A 397 28.51 8.13 7.19
C LYS A 397 28.66 8.04 5.68
N ALA A 398 29.43 8.91 5.04
CA ALA A 398 29.64 8.91 3.59
C ALA A 398 30.37 7.65 3.12
N LEU A 399 31.39 7.20 3.87
CA LEU A 399 32.10 5.94 3.63
C LEU A 399 31.14 4.75 3.69
N LEU A 400 30.33 4.66 4.75
CA LEU A 400 29.36 3.57 4.92
C LEU A 400 28.22 3.63 3.89
N ALA A 401 27.71 4.81 3.56
CA ALA A 401 26.71 4.98 2.51
C ALA A 401 27.25 4.53 1.14
N GLY A 402 28.48 4.89 0.79
CA GLY A 402 29.13 4.44 -0.44
C GLY A 402 29.31 2.92 -0.54
N ILE A 403 29.53 2.24 0.60
CA ILE A 403 29.67 0.77 0.69
C ILE A 403 28.31 0.06 0.69
N LEU A 404 27.30 0.59 1.38
CA LEU A 404 26.03 -0.09 1.65
C LEU A 404 24.91 0.24 0.64
N LEU A 405 24.85 1.47 0.12
CA LEU A 405 23.82 1.92 -0.82
C LEU A 405 24.21 1.67 -2.29
N GLY A 406 25.48 1.86 -2.61
CA GLY A 406 25.96 1.96 -3.99
C GLY A 406 25.46 3.23 -4.71
N LYS A 407 25.67 3.30 -6.02
CA LYS A 407 25.21 4.43 -6.84
C LYS A 407 23.71 4.32 -7.16
N GLY A 408 22.87 4.87 -6.30
CA GLY A 408 21.44 5.06 -6.59
C GLY A 408 20.74 5.89 -5.51
N LEU A 409 20.39 7.13 -5.84
CA LEU A 409 19.57 7.98 -4.96
C LEU A 409 18.15 7.43 -4.88
N LEU A 410 17.54 7.57 -3.71
CA LEU A 410 16.08 7.56 -3.55
C LEU A 410 15.61 8.98 -3.81
N MET A 411 14.77 9.19 -4.82
CA MET A 411 14.13 10.49 -5.08
C MET A 411 12.71 10.48 -4.50
N GLY A 412 12.28 11.59 -3.90
CA GLY A 412 10.87 11.83 -3.63
C GLY A 412 10.12 11.95 -4.96
N HIS A 413 8.93 11.36 -5.06
CA HIS A 413 8.14 11.44 -6.28
C HIS A 413 7.27 12.70 -6.27
N PRO A 414 7.28 13.55 -7.32
CA PRO A 414 6.31 14.63 -7.48
C PRO A 414 4.87 14.08 -7.48
N GLN A 415 3.97 14.73 -6.76
CA GLN A 415 2.60 14.29 -6.47
C GLN A 415 1.69 15.47 -6.09
N CYS A 416 0.41 15.39 -6.48
CA CYS A 416 -0.63 16.39 -6.24
C CYS A 416 -1.46 16.14 -4.97
N LEU A 417 -2.18 17.17 -4.50
CA LEU A 417 -3.08 17.09 -3.32
C LEU A 417 -4.23 16.07 -3.48
N ASP A 418 -4.59 15.71 -4.71
CA ASP A 418 -5.58 14.67 -4.98
C ASP A 418 -4.96 13.26 -5.01
N TYR A 419 -3.68 13.12 -4.67
CA TYR A 419 -2.80 11.95 -4.75
C TYR A 419 -2.43 11.48 -6.16
N GLY A 420 -2.91 12.15 -7.21
CA GLY A 420 -2.48 11.89 -8.58
C GLY A 420 -1.03 12.34 -8.84
N PRO A 421 -0.43 11.88 -9.94
CA PRO A 421 0.80 12.50 -10.43
C PRO A 421 0.45 13.88 -11.01
N PRO A 422 1.37 14.84 -11.04
CA PRO A 422 1.14 16.07 -11.76
C PRO A 422 1.10 15.79 -13.27
N PHE A 423 0.57 16.75 -14.02
CA PHE A 423 0.24 16.62 -15.43
C PHE A 423 0.60 17.92 -16.16
N GLN A 424 0.72 17.87 -17.48
CA GLN A 424 0.64 19.08 -18.29
C GLN A 424 -0.85 19.47 -18.41
N PRO A 425 -1.24 20.70 -18.01
CA PRO A 425 -2.60 21.19 -18.19
C PRO A 425 -3.05 21.11 -19.66
N PRO A 426 -4.31 20.70 -19.95
CA PRO A 426 -4.81 20.61 -21.33
C PRO A 426 -5.13 21.97 -21.96
N LEU A 427 -5.15 23.05 -21.15
CA LEU A 427 -5.45 24.43 -21.52
C LEU A 427 -4.51 25.38 -20.78
N HIS A 428 -4.37 26.61 -21.29
CA HIS A 428 -3.46 27.64 -20.77
C HIS A 428 -3.93 28.19 -19.41
N LEU A 429 -3.12 28.01 -18.36
CA LEU A 429 -3.40 28.58 -17.03
C LEU A 429 -3.14 30.09 -17.04
N GLU A 430 -4.20 30.90 -16.98
CA GLU A 430 -4.11 32.36 -17.03
C GLU A 430 -3.52 32.95 -15.74
N PHE A 431 -3.82 32.34 -14.58
CA PHE A 431 -3.43 32.88 -13.29
C PHE A 431 -2.12 32.27 -12.78
N CYS A 432 -2.08 30.97 -12.50
CA CYS A 432 -0.90 30.24 -12.01
C CYS A 432 0.01 29.75 -13.14
N SER A 433 0.23 30.58 -14.18
CA SER A 433 0.98 30.27 -15.40
C SER A 433 2.42 29.74 -15.20
N ALA A 434 3.03 29.95 -14.02
CA ALA A 434 4.29 29.30 -13.64
C ALA A 434 4.23 27.75 -13.71
N TYR A 435 3.02 27.16 -13.62
CA TYR A 435 2.76 25.72 -13.63
C TYR A 435 2.13 25.23 -14.95
N GLU A 436 1.98 26.09 -15.96
CA GLU A 436 1.38 25.79 -17.26
C GLU A 436 2.10 24.65 -18.02
N LYS A 437 3.40 24.46 -17.79
CA LYS A 437 4.17 23.38 -18.43
C LYS A 437 3.97 22.04 -17.74
N PHE A 438 3.87 22.03 -16.41
CA PHE A 438 3.68 20.84 -15.60
C PHE A 438 3.31 21.21 -14.16
N GLY A 439 2.22 20.64 -13.65
CA GLY A 439 1.70 20.99 -12.33
C GLY A 439 0.45 20.20 -11.95
N CYS A 440 -0.28 20.70 -10.96
CA CYS A 440 -1.44 20.04 -10.36
C CYS A 440 -2.79 20.72 -10.63
N CYS A 441 -2.80 21.79 -11.44
CA CYS A 441 -4.01 22.56 -11.78
C CYS A 441 -4.42 22.38 -13.24
N ASP A 442 -5.74 22.29 -13.44
CA ASP A 442 -6.42 22.55 -14.70
C ASP A 442 -7.06 23.95 -14.67
N GLN A 443 -7.78 24.32 -15.72
CA GLN A 443 -8.43 25.64 -15.82
C GLN A 443 -9.45 25.89 -14.70
N GLU A 444 -10.19 24.87 -14.27
CA GLU A 444 -11.21 25.03 -13.22
C GLU A 444 -10.52 25.34 -11.89
N LYS A 445 -9.43 24.62 -11.58
CA LYS A 445 -8.64 24.87 -10.38
C LYS A 445 -7.90 26.21 -10.42
N ASP A 446 -7.35 26.60 -11.57
CA ASP A 446 -6.69 27.89 -11.77
C ASP A 446 -7.66 29.07 -11.59
N ASN A 447 -8.85 28.98 -12.22
CA ASN A 447 -9.92 29.97 -12.06
C ASN A 447 -10.43 30.05 -10.61
N SER A 448 -10.50 28.91 -9.91
CA SER A 448 -10.85 28.87 -8.47
C SER A 448 -9.80 29.57 -7.59
N ILE A 449 -8.51 29.38 -7.89
CA ILE A 449 -7.41 30.08 -7.21
C ILE A 449 -7.42 31.58 -7.54
N ALA A 450 -7.68 31.95 -8.79
CA ALA A 450 -7.81 33.35 -9.21
C ALA A 450 -8.98 34.06 -8.50
N ALA A 451 -10.14 33.40 -8.38
CA ALA A 451 -11.29 33.93 -7.65
C ALA A 451 -10.98 34.16 -6.17
N LYS A 452 -10.38 33.16 -5.49
CA LYS A 452 -9.92 33.29 -4.09
C LYS A 452 -8.86 34.37 -3.91
N TYR A 453 -7.98 34.57 -4.90
CA TYR A 453 -7.00 35.66 -4.88
C TYR A 453 -7.71 37.02 -4.90
N TRP A 454 -8.61 37.27 -5.85
CA TRP A 454 -9.29 38.56 -5.96
C TRP A 454 -10.18 38.86 -4.74
N GLU A 455 -10.89 37.84 -4.21
CA GLU A 455 -11.63 37.95 -2.94
C GLU A 455 -10.72 38.40 -1.78
N ILE A 456 -9.51 37.85 -1.66
CA ILE A 456 -8.53 38.27 -0.64
C ILE A 456 -8.03 39.69 -0.92
N MET A 457 -7.78 40.07 -2.18
CA MET A 457 -7.26 41.39 -2.53
C MET A 457 -8.26 42.52 -2.27
N ASP A 458 -9.58 42.29 -2.36
CA ASP A 458 -10.61 43.30 -2.08
C ASP A 458 -10.58 43.80 -0.61
N TYR A 459 -10.07 42.99 0.33
CA TYR A 459 -9.87 43.38 1.74
C TYR A 459 -8.51 44.04 2.01
N ILE A 460 -7.64 44.18 1.01
CA ILE A 460 -6.27 44.71 1.16
C ILE A 460 -6.17 46.10 0.52
N SER A 461 -5.47 47.03 1.16
CA SER A 461 -5.33 48.41 0.64
C SER A 461 -4.51 48.49 -0.67
N PRO A 462 -4.69 49.52 -1.52
CA PRO A 462 -3.90 49.70 -2.76
C PRO A 462 -2.37 49.85 -2.56
N GLN A 463 -1.90 50.02 -1.32
CA GLN A 463 -0.48 49.93 -0.98
C GLN A 463 -0.09 48.51 -0.57
N GLY A 464 -0.94 47.82 0.20
CA GLY A 464 -0.81 46.38 0.45
C GLY A 464 -0.88 45.53 -0.82
N HIS A 465 -1.64 45.93 -1.85
CA HIS A 465 -1.66 45.28 -3.18
C HIS A 465 -0.25 45.17 -3.78
N ARG A 466 0.52 46.27 -3.72
CA ARG A 466 1.87 46.35 -4.29
C ARG A 466 2.92 45.60 -3.46
N LEU A 467 2.69 45.42 -2.17
CA LEU A 467 3.58 44.67 -1.27
C LEU A 467 3.27 43.16 -1.25
N CYS A 468 1.98 42.79 -1.32
CA CYS A 468 1.50 41.46 -0.97
C CYS A 468 0.79 40.68 -2.07
N GLY A 469 0.30 41.34 -3.13
CA GLY A 469 -0.36 40.65 -4.24
C GLY A 469 0.53 39.55 -4.85
N ARG A 470 1.85 39.77 -4.91
CA ARG A 470 2.80 38.72 -5.30
C ARG A 470 2.84 37.55 -4.31
N TYR A 471 3.11 37.79 -3.02
CA TYR A 471 3.24 36.70 -2.05
C TYR A 471 1.95 35.89 -1.90
N ILE A 472 0.79 36.54 -1.91
CA ILE A 472 -0.53 35.89 -1.82
C ILE A 472 -0.76 35.02 -3.05
N LYS A 473 -0.47 35.51 -4.26
CA LYS A 473 -0.52 34.72 -5.49
C LYS A 473 0.47 33.54 -5.45
N ASP A 474 1.73 33.79 -5.10
CA ASP A 474 2.77 32.77 -5.01
C ASP A 474 2.37 31.65 -4.02
N ILE A 475 1.78 32.00 -2.87
CA ILE A 475 1.29 31.04 -1.87
C ILE A 475 0.09 30.23 -2.38
N LEU A 476 -0.94 30.89 -2.94
CA LEU A 476 -2.14 30.19 -3.41
C LEU A 476 -1.85 29.26 -4.60
N CYS A 477 -0.95 29.67 -5.51
CA CYS A 477 -0.53 28.83 -6.63
C CYS A 477 0.32 27.62 -6.21
N GLN A 478 0.69 27.44 -4.93
CA GLN A 478 1.33 26.19 -4.49
C GLN A 478 0.39 24.98 -4.54
N GLU A 479 -0.93 25.18 -4.58
CA GLU A 479 -1.87 24.10 -4.89
C GLU A 479 -1.68 23.56 -6.33
N CYS A 480 -1.06 24.34 -7.23
CA CYS A 480 -0.68 23.93 -8.59
C CYS A 480 0.73 23.34 -8.68
N SER A 481 1.51 23.33 -7.60
CA SER A 481 2.89 22.84 -7.61
C SER A 481 2.96 21.34 -7.90
N PRO A 482 3.89 20.85 -8.74
CA PRO A 482 4.09 19.40 -8.93
C PRO A 482 4.57 18.67 -7.66
N TYR A 483 4.90 19.40 -6.60
CA TYR A 483 5.21 18.86 -5.27
C TYR A 483 4.15 19.26 -4.22
N ALA A 484 2.93 19.62 -4.63
CA ALA A 484 1.89 20.09 -3.72
C ALA A 484 1.61 19.07 -2.59
N ALA A 485 1.62 17.77 -2.86
CA ALA A 485 1.49 16.75 -1.81
C ALA A 485 2.57 16.89 -0.72
N HIS A 486 3.82 17.14 -1.10
CA HIS A 486 4.93 17.35 -0.14
C HIS A 486 4.83 18.71 0.54
N LEU A 487 4.53 19.79 -0.21
CA LEU A 487 4.38 21.14 0.31
C LEU A 487 3.25 21.27 1.34
N TYR A 488 2.23 20.41 1.29
CA TYR A 488 1.10 20.42 2.22
C TYR A 488 1.02 19.15 3.11
N ASP A 489 2.14 18.45 3.32
CA ASP A 489 2.28 17.23 4.15
C ASP A 489 1.34 16.04 3.75
N ALA A 490 0.68 16.14 2.59
CA ALA A 490 -0.30 15.19 2.05
C ALA A 490 0.30 14.08 1.15
N GLU A 491 1.54 13.66 1.43
CA GLU A 491 2.20 12.51 0.77
C GLU A 491 1.54 11.14 1.05
N ASN A 492 0.60 11.10 2.01
CA ASN A 492 -0.10 9.90 2.47
C ASN A 492 -1.59 10.24 2.74
N PRO A 493 -2.56 9.47 2.22
CA PRO A 493 -3.99 9.62 2.52
C PRO A 493 -4.41 9.51 4.00
N GLN A 494 -3.50 9.19 4.93
CA GLN A 494 -3.75 9.25 6.38
C GLN A 494 -3.21 10.52 7.07
N THR A 495 -2.38 11.34 6.42
CA THR A 495 -1.86 12.57 7.02
C THR A 495 -2.90 13.70 6.87
N PRO A 496 -3.19 14.49 7.92
CA PRO A 496 -4.03 15.67 7.79
C PRO A 496 -3.41 16.69 6.82
N LEU A 497 -4.20 17.18 5.86
CA LEU A 497 -3.77 18.21 4.93
C LEU A 497 -3.41 19.50 5.68
N ARG A 498 -2.21 20.01 5.41
CA ARG A 498 -1.69 21.26 5.96
C ARG A 498 -2.50 22.47 5.45
N ASN A 499 -2.69 23.49 6.30
CA ASN A 499 -3.51 24.66 5.95
C ASN A 499 -2.82 25.72 5.06
N LEU A 500 -1.48 25.70 4.95
CA LEU A 500 -0.66 26.59 4.10
C LEU A 500 0.58 25.82 3.62
N PRO A 501 1.13 26.12 2.43
CA PRO A 501 2.29 25.41 1.89
C PRO A 501 3.54 25.59 2.76
N GLY A 502 4.47 24.63 2.65
CA GLY A 502 5.80 24.67 3.25
C GLY A 502 6.68 25.75 2.64
N LEU A 503 7.02 26.78 3.41
CA LEU A 503 7.81 27.92 2.98
C LEU A 503 9.25 27.82 3.52
N CYS A 504 10.25 28.15 2.71
CA CYS A 504 11.63 28.26 3.18
C CYS A 504 11.76 29.42 4.18
N SER A 505 12.60 29.26 5.20
CA SER A 505 12.74 30.22 6.32
C SER A 505 12.91 31.68 5.86
N ASP A 506 13.75 31.93 4.85
CA ASP A 506 14.02 33.28 4.34
C ASP A 506 12.79 33.88 3.64
N TYR A 507 12.15 33.13 2.75
CA TYR A 507 10.95 33.59 2.03
C TYR A 507 9.74 33.76 2.96
N CYS A 508 9.58 32.86 3.94
CA CYS A 508 8.62 33.07 5.02
C CYS A 508 8.94 34.34 5.82
N SER A 509 10.22 34.62 6.06
CA SER A 509 10.66 35.81 6.78
C SER A 509 10.40 37.13 6.03
N GLU A 510 10.47 37.11 4.70
CA GLU A 510 10.05 38.24 3.85
C GLU A 510 8.53 38.36 3.77
N PHE A 511 7.81 37.25 3.58
CA PHE A 511 6.35 37.20 3.55
C PHE A 511 5.74 37.73 4.86
N HIS A 512 6.23 37.28 6.02
CA HIS A 512 5.78 37.75 7.33
C HIS A 512 5.99 39.26 7.48
N PHE A 513 7.19 39.75 7.15
CA PHE A 513 7.53 41.18 7.29
C PHE A 513 6.62 42.07 6.44
N ASN A 514 6.36 41.69 5.18
CA ASN A 514 5.53 42.49 4.28
C ASN A 514 4.02 42.28 4.50
N CYS A 515 3.59 41.08 4.90
CA CYS A 515 2.23 40.58 4.63
C CYS A 515 1.58 39.72 5.72
N HIS A 516 2.12 39.69 6.96
CA HIS A 516 1.48 38.98 8.09
C HIS A 516 -0.02 39.34 8.27
N SER A 517 -0.42 40.58 7.98
CA SER A 517 -1.81 41.04 8.06
C SER A 517 -2.78 40.34 7.10
N ALA A 518 -2.29 39.68 6.05
CA ALA A 518 -3.10 38.88 5.13
C ALA A 518 -3.28 37.41 5.59
N ILE A 519 -2.65 36.98 6.68
CA ILE A 519 -2.67 35.57 7.12
C ILE A 519 -4.08 35.08 7.48
N THR A 520 -4.90 35.97 8.05
CA THR A 520 -6.30 35.73 8.45
C THR A 520 -7.23 35.54 7.26
N LEU A 521 -6.85 36.05 6.08
CA LEU A 521 -7.56 35.88 4.82
C LEU A 521 -7.09 34.63 4.06
N LEU A 522 -5.83 34.23 4.26
CA LEU A 522 -5.23 33.04 3.62
C LEU A 522 -5.63 31.73 4.31
N THR A 523 -5.81 31.72 5.64
CA THR A 523 -6.18 30.53 6.41
C THR A 523 -7.10 30.82 7.59
N ASN A 524 -8.01 29.87 7.87
CA ASN A 524 -8.88 29.86 9.04
C ASN A 524 -8.23 29.20 10.28
N ASP A 525 -6.97 28.77 10.17
CA ASP A 525 -6.24 28.11 11.24
C ASP A 525 -5.80 29.11 12.32
N LYS A 526 -6.52 29.12 13.45
CA LYS A 526 -6.23 30.00 14.59
C LYS A 526 -4.82 29.82 15.16
N HIS A 527 -4.23 28.61 15.09
CA HIS A 527 -2.87 28.41 15.59
C HIS A 527 -1.83 29.08 14.69
N ILE A 528 -2.03 29.02 13.37
CA ILE A 528 -1.19 29.73 12.40
C ILE A 528 -1.37 31.25 12.57
N GLN A 529 -2.62 31.73 12.68
CA GLN A 529 -2.94 33.15 12.89
C GLN A 529 -2.25 33.70 14.17
N GLU A 530 -2.49 33.08 15.33
CA GLU A 530 -1.91 33.52 16.61
C GLU A 530 -0.38 33.44 16.63
N CYS A 531 0.24 32.47 15.95
CA CYS A 531 1.70 32.42 15.82
C CYS A 531 2.23 33.54 14.92
N CYS A 532 1.52 33.86 13.83
CA CYS A 532 1.89 34.92 12.90
C CYS A 532 1.92 36.30 13.58
N GLU A 533 0.88 36.62 14.36
CA GLU A 533 0.79 37.88 15.10
C GLU A 533 1.85 37.99 16.21
N ARG A 534 2.07 36.92 16.98
CA ARG A 534 2.90 36.98 18.20
C ARG A 534 4.40 36.76 17.98
N ASN A 535 4.82 35.93 17.02
CA ASN A 535 6.24 35.58 16.90
C ASN A 535 6.61 35.08 15.49
N LYS A 536 7.28 35.94 14.71
CA LYS A 536 7.83 35.64 13.37
C LYS A 536 8.60 34.32 13.30
N THR A 537 9.52 34.09 14.24
CA THR A 537 10.38 32.89 14.25
C THR A 537 9.57 31.63 14.50
N ARG A 538 8.57 31.67 15.41
CA ARG A 538 7.66 30.55 15.67
C ARG A 538 6.74 30.29 14.47
N PHE A 539 6.24 31.35 13.83
CA PHE A 539 5.43 31.26 12.62
C PHE A 539 6.22 30.62 11.46
N CYS A 540 7.45 31.07 11.20
CA CYS A 540 8.26 30.48 10.14
C CYS A 540 8.78 29.08 10.50
N ASN A 541 9.11 28.78 11.75
CA ASN A 541 9.39 27.41 12.18
C ASN A 541 8.17 26.48 12.03
N LEU A 542 6.95 27.00 12.19
CA LEU A 542 5.72 26.26 11.90
C LEU A 542 5.53 26.03 10.40
N LEU A 543 5.85 27.01 9.54
CA LEU A 543 5.74 26.92 8.07
C LEU A 543 6.92 26.24 7.36
N ASN A 544 8.05 26.02 8.03
CA ASN A 544 9.26 25.50 7.41
C ASN A 544 9.26 23.97 7.27
N LEU A 545 9.59 23.47 6.07
CA LEU A 545 9.86 22.04 5.88
C LEU A 545 11.26 21.68 6.35
N GLN A 546 11.43 20.47 6.90
CA GLN A 546 12.75 19.98 7.30
C GLN A 546 13.67 19.78 6.10
N ASP A 547 13.12 19.47 4.92
CA ASP A 547 13.87 19.46 3.67
C ASP A 547 13.84 20.84 2.99
N GLN A 548 15.00 21.50 2.97
CA GLN A 548 15.17 22.85 2.40
C GLN A 548 15.26 22.87 0.87
N ASP A 549 15.31 21.70 0.22
CA ASP A 549 15.24 21.58 -1.24
C ASP A 549 13.79 21.49 -1.73
N TYR A 550 12.85 21.05 -0.87
CA TYR A 550 11.41 20.91 -1.19
C TYR A 550 10.53 22.06 -0.67
N CYS A 551 11.05 22.98 0.13
CA CYS A 551 10.31 24.18 0.55
C CYS A 551 10.16 25.20 -0.60
N PHE A 552 9.07 25.97 -0.61
CA PHE A 552 8.89 27.07 -1.57
C PHE A 552 9.68 28.33 -1.16
N PRO A 553 10.44 29.00 -2.06
CA PRO A 553 10.53 28.79 -3.51
C PRO A 553 11.70 27.92 -3.99
N ASN A 554 12.50 27.33 -3.09
CA ASN A 554 13.68 26.51 -3.46
C ASN A 554 13.28 25.32 -4.34
N VAL A 555 12.13 24.72 -4.08
CA VAL A 555 11.56 23.60 -4.84
C VAL A 555 11.35 23.91 -6.33
N LEU A 556 11.17 25.18 -6.73
CA LEU A 556 11.09 25.57 -8.15
C LEU A 556 12.46 25.92 -8.76
N LYS A 557 13.47 26.14 -7.92
CA LYS A 557 14.85 26.48 -8.33
C LYS A 557 15.75 25.25 -8.39
N ASN A 558 15.42 24.17 -7.69
CA ASN A 558 16.22 22.96 -7.63
C ASN A 558 16.18 22.21 -8.98
N THR A 559 17.27 22.30 -9.75
CA THR A 559 17.37 21.73 -11.10
C THR A 559 17.37 20.21 -11.14
N ASP A 560 17.72 19.52 -10.04
CA ASP A 560 17.74 18.07 -9.98
C ASP A 560 16.37 17.49 -9.61
N LEU A 561 15.61 18.15 -8.72
CA LEU A 561 14.22 17.78 -8.44
C LEU A 561 13.34 17.96 -9.67
N ASN A 562 13.42 19.12 -10.33
CA ASN A 562 12.56 19.46 -11.48
C ASN A 562 12.95 18.74 -12.78
N ARG A 563 14.00 17.90 -12.74
CA ARG A 563 14.50 17.19 -13.91
C ARG A 563 13.56 16.07 -14.33
N ASN A 564 13.15 16.07 -15.60
CA ASN A 564 12.25 15.09 -16.19
C ASN A 564 10.85 15.05 -15.54
N LEU A 565 10.42 16.13 -14.87
CA LEU A 565 9.04 16.29 -14.41
C LEU A 565 8.04 15.95 -15.54
N GLY A 566 7.06 15.09 -15.25
CA GLY A 566 6.04 14.65 -16.21
C GLY A 566 6.47 13.58 -17.20
N SER A 567 7.74 13.19 -17.22
CA SER A 567 8.16 11.97 -17.88
C SER A 567 7.80 10.78 -16.99
N VAL A 568 7.02 9.83 -17.50
CA VAL A 568 6.89 8.50 -16.87
C VAL A 568 8.29 7.94 -16.66
N VAL A 569 8.55 7.35 -15.49
CA VAL A 569 9.91 7.02 -15.04
C VAL A 569 10.59 6.02 -15.98
N GLU A 570 11.43 6.49 -16.90
CA GLU A 570 12.29 5.61 -17.70
C GLU A 570 13.44 5.04 -16.82
N ASP A 571 13.75 3.74 -16.98
CA ASP A 571 14.98 3.16 -16.42
C ASP A 571 16.24 3.73 -17.13
N PRO A 572 17.46 3.49 -16.60
CA PRO A 572 18.70 3.96 -17.24
C PRO A 572 19.02 3.39 -18.64
N LYS A 573 18.08 2.66 -19.27
CA LYS A 573 18.15 2.14 -20.64
C LYS A 573 17.01 2.68 -21.53
N GLY A 574 16.16 3.58 -21.02
CA GLY A 574 15.01 4.14 -21.73
C GLY A 574 13.75 3.27 -21.68
N CYS A 575 13.59 2.43 -20.66
CA CYS A 575 12.42 1.54 -20.52
C CYS A 575 11.37 2.15 -19.59
N LEU A 576 10.13 2.30 -20.07
CA LEU A 576 9.00 2.88 -19.34
C LEU A 576 8.64 2.03 -18.10
N GLN A 577 8.86 2.52 -16.88
CA GLN A 577 8.54 1.76 -15.67
C GLN A 577 7.06 1.88 -15.29
N LEU A 578 6.35 0.76 -15.31
CA LEU A 578 4.97 0.65 -14.80
C LEU A 578 4.90 -0.38 -13.65
N CYS A 579 3.99 -0.19 -12.72
CA CYS A 579 3.64 -1.17 -11.69
C CYS A 579 2.31 -1.83 -12.02
N LEU A 580 2.00 -2.93 -11.33
CA LEU A 580 0.78 -3.71 -11.56
C LEU A 580 0.03 -3.95 -10.25
N THR A 581 -1.28 -4.19 -10.36
CA THR A 581 -2.10 -4.78 -9.29
C THR A 581 -2.81 -6.01 -9.85
N GLU A 582 -2.77 -7.15 -9.17
CA GLU A 582 -3.59 -8.32 -9.53
C GLU A 582 -5.05 -8.06 -9.11
N VAL A 583 -6.01 -8.27 -10.02
CA VAL A 583 -7.44 -7.96 -9.81
C VAL A 583 -8.33 -9.20 -9.97
N ALA A 584 -7.85 -10.23 -10.66
CA ALA A 584 -8.46 -11.55 -10.69
C ALA A 584 -7.37 -12.63 -10.87
N ASN A 585 -7.60 -13.84 -10.38
CA ASN A 585 -6.68 -14.97 -10.51
C ASN A 585 -7.44 -16.31 -10.52
N GLY A 586 -6.72 -17.41 -10.80
CA GLY A 586 -7.28 -18.76 -10.87
C GLY A 586 -8.16 -19.02 -12.11
N LEU A 587 -8.10 -18.15 -13.12
CA LEU A 587 -8.95 -18.18 -14.32
C LEU A 587 -8.42 -19.19 -15.35
N ARG A 588 -9.34 -19.87 -16.05
CA ARG A 588 -9.00 -20.82 -17.12
C ARG A 588 -8.76 -20.10 -18.45
N ASN A 589 -7.49 -19.82 -18.73
CA ASN A 589 -7.01 -19.07 -19.90
C ASN A 589 -7.94 -17.88 -20.26
N PRO A 590 -7.96 -16.80 -19.44
CA PRO A 590 -8.86 -15.68 -19.63
C PRO A 590 -8.54 -14.94 -20.93
N VAL A 591 -9.49 -14.98 -21.87
CA VAL A 591 -9.34 -14.42 -23.22
C VAL A 591 -9.83 -12.99 -23.33
N LEU A 592 -10.74 -12.55 -22.45
CA LEU A 592 -11.45 -11.29 -22.59
C LEU A 592 -11.88 -10.75 -21.23
N MET A 593 -11.83 -9.43 -21.09
CA MET A 593 -12.60 -8.66 -20.13
C MET A 593 -13.27 -7.51 -20.89
N VAL A 594 -14.53 -7.23 -20.58
CA VAL A 594 -15.28 -6.07 -21.09
C VAL A 594 -16.17 -5.49 -19.98
N HIS A 595 -16.49 -4.20 -20.07
CA HIS A 595 -17.51 -3.54 -19.25
C HIS A 595 -18.84 -3.41 -20.03
N ALA A 596 -19.94 -3.15 -19.33
CA ALA A 596 -21.29 -3.12 -19.92
C ALA A 596 -21.74 -1.75 -20.48
N ASN A 597 -20.98 -0.68 -20.19
CA ASN A 597 -21.32 0.71 -20.52
C ASN A 597 -22.73 1.09 -20.01
N ASP A 598 -23.01 0.76 -18.75
CA ASP A 598 -24.28 0.90 -18.06
C ASP A 598 -24.18 1.67 -16.71
N ASP A 599 -23.02 2.29 -16.46
CA ASP A 599 -22.60 3.01 -15.24
C ASP A 599 -22.42 2.11 -13.99
N THR A 600 -22.39 0.78 -14.15
CA THR A 600 -22.27 -0.15 -13.00
C THR A 600 -20.84 -0.53 -12.64
N HIS A 601 -19.85 -0.18 -13.46
CA HIS A 601 -18.43 -0.54 -13.36
C HIS A 601 -18.18 -2.05 -13.20
N ARG A 602 -19.12 -2.89 -13.67
CA ARG A 602 -18.98 -4.35 -13.67
C ARG A 602 -18.04 -4.81 -14.78
N MET A 603 -17.12 -5.70 -14.42
CA MET A 603 -16.19 -6.34 -15.36
C MET A 603 -16.68 -7.76 -15.67
N PHE A 604 -16.81 -8.08 -16.96
CA PHE A 604 -17.25 -9.39 -17.44
C PHE A 604 -16.06 -10.15 -18.03
N ILE A 605 -15.51 -11.11 -17.29
CA ILE A 605 -14.28 -11.81 -17.65
C ILE A 605 -14.60 -13.19 -18.24
N ALA A 606 -14.13 -13.48 -19.45
CA ALA A 606 -14.39 -14.72 -20.15
C ALA A 606 -13.20 -15.70 -20.13
N GLU A 607 -13.46 -16.95 -19.74
CA GLU A 607 -12.56 -18.10 -19.87
C GLU A 607 -12.70 -18.74 -21.27
N GLN A 608 -11.59 -19.13 -21.91
CA GLN A 608 -11.58 -19.76 -23.25
C GLN A 608 -12.54 -20.96 -23.38
N VAL A 609 -12.80 -21.68 -22.29
CA VAL A 609 -13.74 -22.82 -22.25
C VAL A 609 -15.21 -22.43 -22.48
N GLY A 610 -15.58 -21.16 -22.47
CA GLY A 610 -16.98 -20.72 -22.60
C GLY A 610 -17.68 -20.46 -21.26
N MET A 611 -16.99 -19.78 -20.36
CA MET A 611 -17.54 -19.22 -19.12
C MET A 611 -17.36 -17.71 -19.11
N VAL A 612 -18.36 -16.95 -18.66
CA VAL A 612 -18.23 -15.51 -18.39
C VAL A 612 -18.58 -15.24 -16.93
N TRP A 613 -17.64 -14.64 -16.19
CA TRP A 613 -17.78 -14.29 -14.77
C TRP A 613 -18.08 -12.80 -14.61
N VAL A 614 -18.91 -12.45 -13.63
CA VAL A 614 -19.14 -11.04 -13.23
C VAL A 614 -18.25 -10.70 -12.03
N TYR A 615 -17.49 -9.63 -12.16
CA TYR A 615 -16.77 -8.97 -11.08
C TYR A 615 -17.42 -7.60 -10.80
N LEU A 616 -17.52 -7.24 -9.53
CA LEU A 616 -18.12 -6.00 -9.04
C LEU A 616 -17.04 -4.93 -8.77
N PRO A 617 -17.42 -3.65 -8.61
CA PRO A 617 -16.46 -2.56 -8.38
C PRO A 617 -15.68 -2.63 -7.05
N ASP A 618 -16.11 -3.48 -6.11
CA ASP A 618 -15.38 -3.79 -4.87
C ASP A 618 -14.31 -4.90 -5.06
N GLY A 619 -14.13 -5.38 -6.30
CA GLY A 619 -13.24 -6.48 -6.67
C GLY A 619 -13.83 -7.88 -6.44
N SER A 620 -14.98 -8.02 -5.80
CA SER A 620 -15.58 -9.34 -5.56
C SER A 620 -16.15 -9.95 -6.84
N ARG A 621 -16.13 -11.29 -6.93
CA ARG A 621 -16.73 -12.05 -8.04
C ARG A 621 -18.06 -12.66 -7.58
N LEU A 622 -19.04 -12.77 -8.48
CA LEU A 622 -20.21 -13.59 -8.22
C LEU A 622 -19.87 -15.10 -8.24
N GLU A 623 -20.59 -15.88 -7.42
CA GLU A 623 -20.47 -17.35 -7.37
C GLU A 623 -21.10 -18.02 -8.60
N GLU A 624 -22.16 -17.44 -9.17
CA GLU A 624 -22.75 -17.85 -10.44
C GLU A 624 -22.16 -17.06 -11.63
N PRO A 625 -21.93 -17.70 -12.78
CA PRO A 625 -21.48 -17.02 -14.00
C PRO A 625 -22.61 -16.26 -14.70
N PHE A 626 -22.23 -15.23 -15.46
CA PHE A 626 -23.11 -14.55 -16.42
C PHE A 626 -23.56 -15.50 -17.54
N LEU A 627 -22.64 -16.31 -18.06
CA LEU A 627 -22.86 -17.23 -19.16
C LEU A 627 -22.04 -18.52 -18.96
N ASP A 628 -22.66 -19.67 -19.25
CA ASP A 628 -22.00 -20.98 -19.31
C ASP A 628 -22.44 -21.69 -20.60
N ILE A 629 -21.53 -21.77 -21.57
CA ILE A 629 -21.72 -22.48 -22.85
C ILE A 629 -20.62 -23.52 -23.12
N LYS A 630 -19.95 -24.00 -22.05
CA LYS A 630 -18.86 -25.01 -22.10
C LYS A 630 -19.20 -26.32 -22.83
N LYS A 631 -20.48 -26.59 -23.10
CA LYS A 631 -20.99 -27.78 -23.80
C LYS A 631 -21.05 -27.61 -25.33
N ILE A 632 -20.98 -26.38 -25.83
CA ILE A 632 -21.14 -26.02 -27.24
C ILE A 632 -19.81 -25.51 -27.81
N VAL A 633 -19.05 -24.76 -27.00
CA VAL A 633 -17.72 -24.24 -27.35
C VAL A 633 -16.73 -25.37 -27.65
N LEU A 634 -16.09 -25.29 -28.80
CA LEU A 634 -14.97 -26.15 -29.20
C LEU A 634 -13.66 -25.56 -28.64
N ALA A 635 -13.16 -26.17 -27.57
CA ALA A 635 -11.84 -25.89 -26.99
C ALA A 635 -11.13 -27.22 -26.68
N SER A 636 -9.82 -27.19 -26.46
CA SER A 636 -9.04 -28.38 -26.14
C SER A 636 -7.94 -28.11 -25.09
N PRO A 637 -7.34 -29.14 -24.47
CA PRO A 637 -6.24 -28.96 -23.53
C PRO A 637 -4.89 -28.71 -24.21
N TRP A 638 -4.81 -28.70 -25.55
CA TRP A 638 -3.55 -28.44 -26.26
C TRP A 638 -3.03 -27.03 -25.94
N ILE A 639 -1.71 -26.90 -25.81
CA ILE A 639 -1.05 -25.63 -25.48
C ILE A 639 -1.07 -24.74 -26.72
N GLY A 640 -1.65 -23.55 -26.61
CA GLY A 640 -1.80 -22.62 -27.73
C GLY A 640 -2.86 -23.03 -28.77
N ASP A 641 -3.90 -23.78 -28.38
CA ASP A 641 -5.10 -23.90 -29.21
C ASP A 641 -5.79 -22.53 -29.31
N GLU A 642 -6.05 -22.06 -30.54
CA GLU A 642 -6.68 -20.77 -30.81
C GLU A 642 -8.22 -20.81 -30.71
N ARG A 643 -8.82 -22.01 -30.61
CA ARG A 643 -10.28 -22.20 -30.62
C ARG A 643 -10.87 -22.09 -29.22
N GLY A 644 -12.11 -21.61 -29.13
CA GLY A 644 -12.86 -21.55 -27.89
C GLY A 644 -13.92 -20.47 -27.89
N PHE A 645 -14.21 -19.91 -26.73
CA PHE A 645 -14.81 -18.59 -26.60
C PHE A 645 -13.71 -17.56 -26.89
N LEU A 646 -13.96 -16.59 -27.78
CA LEU A 646 -12.92 -15.68 -28.28
C LEU A 646 -13.29 -14.20 -28.13
N GLY A 647 -14.57 -13.84 -28.21
CA GLY A 647 -15.02 -12.46 -28.16
C GLY A 647 -16.40 -12.26 -27.56
N MET A 648 -16.61 -11.07 -27.00
CA MET A 648 -17.91 -10.58 -26.53
C MET A 648 -17.96 -9.07 -26.67
N ALA A 649 -19.10 -8.52 -27.06
CA ALA A 649 -19.35 -7.08 -27.05
C ALA A 649 -20.76 -6.78 -26.52
N PHE A 650 -20.88 -5.82 -25.60
CA PHE A 650 -22.18 -5.28 -25.21
C PHE A 650 -22.66 -4.28 -26.27
N HIS A 651 -23.97 -4.19 -26.47
CA HIS A 651 -24.54 -3.19 -27.38
C HIS A 651 -24.33 -1.77 -26.82
N PRO A 652 -24.08 -0.73 -27.63
CA PRO A 652 -24.03 0.68 -27.19
C PRO A 652 -25.35 1.25 -26.60
N LYS A 653 -26.34 0.38 -26.36
CA LYS A 653 -27.65 0.66 -25.77
C LYS A 653 -28.04 -0.42 -24.75
N TYR A 654 -27.08 -1.21 -24.25
CA TYR A 654 -27.28 -2.38 -23.40
C TYR A 654 -28.15 -2.07 -22.17
N LYS A 655 -27.89 -0.92 -21.52
CA LYS A 655 -28.68 -0.35 -20.42
C LYS A 655 -30.20 -0.27 -20.68
N TYR A 656 -30.62 -0.24 -21.95
CA TYR A 656 -32.02 -0.17 -22.38
C TYR A 656 -32.52 -1.43 -23.10
N ASN A 657 -31.68 -2.08 -23.93
CA ASN A 657 -32.10 -3.20 -24.78
C ASN A 657 -31.65 -4.59 -24.29
N GLY A 658 -30.76 -4.64 -23.30
CA GLY A 658 -30.22 -5.86 -22.70
C GLY A 658 -29.38 -6.73 -23.64
N LYS A 659 -29.06 -6.27 -24.86
CA LYS A 659 -28.39 -7.07 -25.90
C LYS A 659 -26.87 -7.13 -25.70
N PHE A 660 -26.30 -8.30 -25.91
CA PHE A 660 -24.86 -8.50 -26.08
C PHE A 660 -24.58 -9.54 -27.17
N TYR A 661 -23.34 -9.62 -27.64
CA TYR A 661 -22.91 -10.45 -28.77
C TYR A 661 -21.71 -11.29 -28.38
N ILE A 662 -21.64 -12.54 -28.83
CA ILE A 662 -20.52 -13.47 -28.55
C ILE A 662 -19.92 -14.03 -29.85
N TYR A 663 -18.62 -14.32 -29.84
CA TYR A 663 -17.86 -14.98 -30.90
C TYR A 663 -17.20 -16.24 -30.34
N TYR A 664 -17.51 -17.40 -30.91
CA TYR A 664 -16.96 -18.68 -30.44
C TYR A 664 -16.79 -19.72 -31.56
N SER A 665 -15.77 -20.57 -31.40
CA SER A 665 -15.56 -21.79 -32.19
C SER A 665 -16.52 -22.89 -31.73
N TYR A 666 -17.08 -23.64 -32.67
CA TYR A 666 -17.89 -24.83 -32.39
C TYR A 666 -17.77 -25.88 -33.52
N MET A 667 -18.42 -27.03 -33.36
CA MET A 667 -18.34 -28.16 -34.29
C MET A 667 -19.75 -28.55 -34.80
N ASP A 668 -19.99 -28.49 -36.11
CA ASP A 668 -21.23 -28.93 -36.77
C ASP A 668 -20.94 -30.06 -37.75
N LYS A 669 -21.49 -31.27 -37.54
CA LYS A 669 -21.35 -32.43 -38.45
C LYS A 669 -19.90 -32.79 -38.85
N LYS A 670 -18.92 -32.48 -37.99
CA LYS A 670 -17.45 -32.60 -38.23
C LYS A 670 -16.80 -31.49 -39.06
N VAL A 671 -17.51 -30.38 -39.30
CA VAL A 671 -16.96 -29.12 -39.80
C VAL A 671 -16.70 -28.20 -38.61
N GLU A 672 -15.48 -27.68 -38.50
CA GLU A 672 -15.15 -26.64 -37.51
C GLU A 672 -15.67 -25.30 -38.03
N LYS A 673 -16.30 -24.52 -37.15
CA LYS A 673 -16.97 -23.27 -37.51
C LYS A 673 -16.79 -22.21 -36.44
N ILE A 674 -16.79 -20.96 -36.85
CA ILE A 674 -17.10 -19.82 -35.97
C ILE A 674 -18.59 -19.57 -36.00
N ARG A 675 -19.19 -19.25 -34.84
CA ARG A 675 -20.49 -18.59 -34.75
C ARG A 675 -20.36 -17.24 -34.06
N ILE A 676 -21.10 -16.27 -34.57
CA ILE A 676 -21.41 -15.01 -33.88
C ILE A 676 -22.92 -14.96 -33.60
N SER A 677 -23.28 -14.79 -32.32
CA SER A 677 -24.66 -14.79 -31.84
C SER A 677 -25.00 -13.53 -31.04
N GLU A 678 -26.20 -13.00 -31.22
CA GLU A 678 -26.85 -12.07 -30.29
C GLU A 678 -27.48 -12.86 -29.13
N LEU A 679 -27.36 -12.35 -27.90
CA LEU A 679 -28.06 -12.80 -26.71
C LEU A 679 -28.61 -11.60 -25.94
N LYS A 680 -29.42 -11.87 -24.92
CA LYS A 680 -29.93 -10.88 -23.96
C LYS A 680 -29.63 -11.26 -22.53
N VAL A 681 -29.51 -10.25 -21.67
CA VAL A 681 -29.57 -10.40 -20.22
C VAL A 681 -30.96 -10.89 -19.78
N LEU A 682 -31.00 -11.72 -18.75
CA LEU A 682 -32.22 -12.28 -18.18
C LEU A 682 -33.01 -11.18 -17.46
N ALA A 683 -34.26 -10.95 -17.87
CA ALA A 683 -35.09 -9.86 -17.33
C ALA A 683 -35.34 -9.92 -15.81
N SER A 684 -35.06 -11.06 -15.16
CA SER A 684 -35.16 -11.24 -13.71
C SER A 684 -33.82 -11.17 -12.96
N ASP A 685 -32.67 -11.15 -13.64
CA ASP A 685 -31.35 -10.93 -13.02
C ASP A 685 -30.37 -10.31 -14.02
N VAL A 686 -29.96 -9.06 -13.76
CA VAL A 686 -29.04 -8.29 -14.61
C VAL A 686 -27.61 -8.83 -14.66
N ASN A 687 -27.31 -9.89 -13.88
CA ASN A 687 -26.01 -10.54 -13.81
C ASN A 687 -26.00 -11.92 -14.49
N LYS A 688 -27.04 -12.24 -15.28
CA LYS A 688 -27.19 -13.55 -15.93
C LYS A 688 -27.72 -13.42 -17.35
N ALA A 689 -27.19 -14.18 -18.29
CA ALA A 689 -27.72 -14.29 -19.64
C ALA A 689 -29.02 -15.12 -19.68
N ASP A 690 -29.92 -14.81 -20.62
CA ASP A 690 -31.04 -15.67 -20.98
C ASP A 690 -30.60 -16.70 -22.05
N PRO A 691 -30.46 -18.00 -21.72
CA PRO A 691 -30.04 -19.03 -22.67
C PRO A 691 -31.09 -19.34 -23.75
N HIS A 692 -32.31 -18.81 -23.65
CA HIS A 692 -33.35 -18.94 -24.66
C HIS A 692 -33.44 -17.72 -25.60
N SER A 693 -32.55 -16.73 -25.40
CA SER A 693 -32.48 -15.52 -26.22
C SER A 693 -31.52 -15.61 -27.42
N GLU A 694 -30.76 -16.71 -27.58
CA GLU A 694 -29.73 -16.81 -28.62
C GLU A 694 -30.29 -16.68 -30.04
N ARG A 695 -29.82 -15.64 -30.75
CA ARG A 695 -30.09 -15.38 -32.15
C ARG A 695 -28.78 -15.37 -32.91
N ASN A 696 -28.48 -16.50 -33.56
CA ASN A 696 -27.36 -16.63 -34.49
C ASN A 696 -27.41 -15.50 -35.53
N LEU A 697 -26.30 -14.79 -35.71
CA LEU A 697 -26.14 -13.75 -36.71
C LEU A 697 -25.38 -14.26 -37.93
N LEU A 698 -24.25 -14.93 -37.71
CA LEU A 698 -23.30 -15.33 -38.74
C LEU A 698 -22.56 -16.62 -38.34
N GLU A 699 -22.42 -17.53 -39.28
CA GLU A 699 -21.51 -18.68 -39.18
C GLU A 699 -20.46 -18.59 -40.30
N LEU A 700 -19.22 -18.99 -39.98
CA LEU A 700 -18.13 -19.13 -40.94
C LEU A 700 -17.57 -20.54 -40.82
N GLU A 701 -17.26 -21.20 -41.95
CA GLU A 701 -16.62 -22.51 -41.96
C GLU A 701 -15.10 -22.36 -41.95
N GLU A 702 -14.44 -23.03 -40.99
CA GLU A 702 -13.01 -22.88 -40.75
C GLU A 702 -12.22 -24.03 -41.40
N PRO A 703 -11.38 -23.76 -42.40
CA PRO A 703 -10.65 -24.80 -43.13
C PRO A 703 -9.40 -25.30 -42.38
N ALA A 704 -9.10 -24.78 -41.19
CA ALA A 704 -8.15 -25.31 -40.22
C ALA A 704 -8.50 -24.89 -38.78
N ALA A 705 -7.86 -25.53 -37.80
CA ALA A 705 -8.09 -25.33 -36.38
C ALA A 705 -7.34 -24.11 -35.78
N ASN A 706 -6.97 -23.12 -36.59
CA ASN A 706 -6.09 -22.02 -36.21
C ASN A 706 -6.27 -20.81 -37.14
N HIS A 707 -5.81 -19.63 -36.72
CA HIS A 707 -6.18 -18.30 -37.27
C HIS A 707 -7.69 -18.01 -37.21
N ASN A 708 -8.25 -18.12 -36.01
CA ASN A 708 -9.70 -17.98 -35.79
C ASN A 708 -10.17 -16.53 -35.54
N GLY A 709 -9.26 -15.55 -35.45
CA GLY A 709 -9.57 -14.17 -35.10
C GLY A 709 -10.29 -14.07 -33.75
N GLY A 710 -11.36 -13.26 -33.69
CA GLY A 710 -12.33 -13.33 -32.59
C GLY A 710 -12.57 -12.04 -31.81
N GLN A 711 -12.07 -10.89 -32.25
CA GLN A 711 -12.54 -9.62 -31.70
C GLN A 711 -13.97 -9.29 -32.19
N LEU A 712 -14.80 -8.81 -31.27
CA LEU A 712 -16.02 -8.06 -31.54
C LEU A 712 -15.89 -6.68 -30.89
N LEU A 713 -16.33 -5.63 -31.56
CA LEU A 713 -16.47 -4.28 -30.97
C LEU A 713 -17.56 -3.49 -31.68
N PHE A 714 -17.94 -2.35 -31.11
CA PHE A 714 -18.77 -1.36 -31.77
C PHE A 714 -17.94 -0.13 -32.11
N GLY A 715 -18.07 0.38 -33.33
CA GLY A 715 -17.47 1.66 -33.71
C GLY A 715 -18.23 2.84 -33.12
N VAL A 716 -17.62 4.04 -33.19
CA VAL A 716 -18.29 5.30 -32.84
C VAL A 716 -19.45 5.66 -33.79
N ASP A 717 -19.56 4.95 -34.92
CA ASP A 717 -20.68 4.98 -35.86
C ASP A 717 -21.88 4.11 -35.40
N GLY A 718 -21.72 3.32 -34.33
CA GLY A 718 -22.75 2.45 -33.77
C GLY A 718 -22.90 1.09 -34.46
N TYR A 719 -22.08 0.78 -35.47
CA TYR A 719 -22.10 -0.52 -36.14
C TYR A 719 -21.16 -1.53 -35.45
N MET A 720 -21.46 -2.82 -35.59
CA MET A 720 -20.64 -3.89 -35.01
C MET A 720 -19.55 -4.31 -36.00
N TYR A 721 -18.30 -4.33 -35.54
CA TYR A 721 -17.15 -4.80 -36.29
C TYR A 721 -16.73 -6.19 -35.82
N LEU A 722 -16.33 -7.05 -36.76
CA LEU A 722 -15.93 -8.43 -36.53
C LEU A 722 -14.58 -8.69 -37.21
N PHE A 723 -13.66 -9.36 -36.52
CA PHE A 723 -12.29 -9.59 -36.98
C PHE A 723 -12.06 -11.09 -37.14
N THR A 724 -11.86 -11.52 -38.39
CA THR A 724 -11.76 -12.93 -38.79
C THR A 724 -10.38 -13.22 -39.36
N GLY A 725 -9.72 -14.27 -38.87
CA GLY A 725 -8.46 -14.74 -39.45
C GLY A 725 -8.67 -15.46 -40.79
N ASP A 726 -7.57 -15.76 -41.49
CA ASP A 726 -7.57 -16.31 -42.85
C ASP A 726 -8.05 -17.78 -42.95
N GLY A 727 -8.34 -18.45 -41.84
CA GLY A 727 -8.72 -19.87 -41.78
C GLY A 727 -7.54 -20.85 -41.69
N GLY A 728 -6.33 -20.35 -41.46
CA GLY A 728 -5.22 -21.13 -40.93
C GLY A 728 -4.25 -21.73 -41.94
N LYS A 729 -3.39 -22.63 -41.43
CA LYS A 729 -2.24 -23.24 -42.13
C LYS A 729 -1.16 -22.20 -42.51
N ALA A 730 -0.02 -22.70 -42.98
CA ALA A 730 1.11 -21.87 -43.35
C ALA A 730 0.86 -21.17 -44.71
N GLY A 731 0.87 -19.83 -44.71
CA GLY A 731 0.82 -19.03 -45.93
C GLY A 731 -0.52 -19.02 -46.67
N ASP A 732 -1.65 -19.07 -45.94
CA ASP A 732 -3.02 -18.94 -46.47
C ASP A 732 -3.23 -19.72 -47.80
N PRO A 733 -3.18 -21.06 -47.79
CA PRO A 733 -3.11 -21.87 -49.00
C PRO A 733 -4.43 -21.95 -49.80
N PHE A 734 -5.41 -21.11 -49.50
CA PHE A 734 -6.78 -21.26 -49.96
C PHE A 734 -7.06 -20.44 -51.24
N GLY A 735 -7.51 -21.13 -52.29
CA GLY A 735 -7.75 -20.51 -53.59
C GLY A 735 -6.49 -19.98 -54.28
N LYS A 736 -6.67 -19.10 -55.27
CA LYS A 736 -5.58 -18.60 -56.12
C LYS A 736 -4.64 -17.62 -55.42
N PHE A 737 -5.14 -16.88 -54.44
CA PHE A 737 -4.48 -15.70 -53.85
C PHE A 737 -4.48 -15.69 -52.31
N GLY A 738 -5.01 -16.74 -51.67
CA GLY A 738 -5.35 -16.74 -50.25
C GLY A 738 -6.79 -16.26 -49.99
N ASN A 739 -7.39 -16.73 -48.89
CA ASN A 739 -8.64 -16.21 -48.33
C ASN A 739 -8.54 -14.71 -48.02
N ALA A 740 -7.42 -14.25 -47.46
CA ALA A 740 -7.25 -12.87 -47.01
C ALA A 740 -7.41 -11.84 -48.14
N GLN A 741 -6.82 -12.10 -49.32
CA GLN A 741 -7.01 -11.29 -50.53
C GLN A 741 -8.33 -11.58 -51.27
N ASN A 742 -8.94 -12.75 -51.07
CA ASN A 742 -10.20 -13.11 -51.71
C ASN A 742 -11.39 -12.36 -51.08
N LYS A 743 -12.01 -11.45 -51.84
CA LYS A 743 -13.20 -10.69 -51.38
C LYS A 743 -14.50 -11.50 -51.43
N SER A 744 -14.51 -12.67 -52.06
CA SER A 744 -15.67 -13.57 -52.11
C SER A 744 -15.78 -14.51 -50.89
N THR A 745 -14.98 -14.28 -49.84
CA THR A 745 -15.03 -15.00 -48.54
C THR A 745 -14.94 -14.02 -47.37
N LEU A 746 -15.46 -14.43 -46.21
CA LEU A 746 -15.45 -13.66 -44.96
C LEU A 746 -14.22 -13.95 -44.07
N LEU A 747 -13.31 -14.84 -44.49
CA LEU A 747 -12.06 -15.16 -43.78
C LEU A 747 -10.94 -14.19 -44.17
N GLY A 748 -10.10 -13.80 -43.21
CA GLY A 748 -9.03 -12.81 -43.37
C GLY A 748 -9.60 -11.43 -43.68
N LYS A 749 -10.54 -10.95 -42.85
CA LYS A 749 -11.31 -9.72 -43.05
C LYS A 749 -11.54 -8.95 -41.75
N VAL A 750 -11.80 -7.65 -41.91
CA VAL A 750 -12.60 -6.88 -40.97
C VAL A 750 -13.98 -6.68 -41.59
N LEU A 751 -15.01 -7.14 -40.90
CA LEU A 751 -16.42 -7.03 -41.30
C LEU A 751 -17.11 -5.92 -40.50
N ARG A 752 -18.15 -5.30 -41.05
CA ARG A 752 -18.95 -4.24 -40.40
C ARG A 752 -20.42 -4.40 -40.74
N ILE A 753 -21.28 -4.61 -39.73
CA ILE A 753 -22.71 -4.91 -39.90
C ILE A 753 -23.60 -4.12 -38.93
N ASP A 754 -24.86 -3.94 -39.30
CA ASP A 754 -25.90 -3.34 -38.46
C ASP A 754 -26.76 -4.41 -37.79
N VAL A 755 -26.72 -4.45 -36.46
CA VAL A 755 -27.43 -5.43 -35.61
C VAL A 755 -28.76 -4.94 -35.04
N ASP A 756 -29.11 -3.66 -35.24
CA ASP A 756 -30.44 -3.11 -34.91
C ASP A 756 -31.42 -3.28 -36.09
N GLY A 757 -30.94 -3.26 -37.34
CA GLY A 757 -31.73 -3.54 -38.54
C GLY A 757 -32.08 -5.03 -38.77
N LYS A 758 -33.27 -5.30 -39.33
CA LYS A 758 -33.67 -6.63 -39.88
C LYS A 758 -33.83 -6.57 -41.40
N ASN A 759 -33.06 -7.38 -42.14
CA ASN A 759 -32.92 -7.26 -43.59
C ASN A 759 -34.13 -7.88 -44.33
N PRO A 760 -34.72 -7.21 -45.34
CA PRO A 760 -35.77 -7.78 -46.20
C PRO A 760 -35.38 -9.13 -46.83
N GLY A 761 -34.09 -9.35 -47.11
CA GLY A 761 -33.55 -10.62 -47.62
C GLY A 761 -33.40 -11.73 -46.57
N GLY A 762 -34.02 -11.61 -45.39
CA GLY A 762 -34.04 -12.65 -44.35
C GLY A 762 -32.78 -12.75 -43.49
N LYS A 763 -31.69 -12.04 -43.83
CA LYS A 763 -30.50 -11.95 -42.96
C LYS A 763 -30.85 -11.31 -41.60
N PRO A 764 -30.27 -11.79 -40.49
CA PRO A 764 -30.54 -11.28 -39.14
C PRO A 764 -29.92 -9.91 -38.85
N TYR A 765 -29.10 -9.36 -39.76
CA TYR A 765 -28.44 -8.05 -39.68
C TYR A 765 -28.61 -7.29 -41.01
N HIS A 766 -28.49 -5.97 -40.97
CA HIS A 766 -28.37 -5.10 -42.15
C HIS A 766 -26.90 -4.92 -42.55
N ILE A 767 -26.70 -4.54 -43.82
CA ILE A 767 -25.40 -4.02 -44.29
C ILE A 767 -25.45 -2.49 -44.22
N PRO A 768 -24.48 -1.82 -43.59
CA PRO A 768 -24.35 -0.37 -43.67
C PRO A 768 -24.23 0.07 -45.14
N PRO A 769 -25.05 1.03 -45.61
CA PRO A 769 -25.12 1.39 -47.03
C PRO A 769 -23.83 2.04 -47.55
N ASP A 770 -22.96 2.48 -46.64
CA ASP A 770 -21.67 3.07 -46.96
C ASP A 770 -20.51 2.06 -46.93
N ASN A 771 -20.73 0.76 -46.67
CA ASN A 771 -19.66 -0.24 -46.68
C ASN A 771 -18.93 -0.25 -48.06
N PRO A 772 -17.60 -0.34 -48.09
CA PRO A 772 -16.78 0.00 -49.27
C PRO A 772 -16.99 -0.93 -50.48
N PHE A 773 -17.53 -2.13 -50.28
CA PHE A 773 -17.68 -3.14 -51.34
C PHE A 773 -19.15 -3.49 -51.66
N VAL A 774 -20.13 -2.71 -51.18
CA VAL A 774 -21.57 -2.94 -51.43
C VAL A 774 -21.94 -2.99 -52.92
N SER A 775 -21.18 -2.30 -53.78
CA SER A 775 -21.40 -2.26 -55.23
C SER A 775 -20.47 -3.16 -56.06
N ASP A 776 -19.58 -3.94 -55.43
CA ASP A 776 -18.70 -4.89 -56.14
C ASP A 776 -19.35 -6.30 -56.15
N PRO A 777 -19.84 -6.80 -57.30
CA PRO A 777 -20.49 -8.11 -57.37
C PRO A 777 -19.54 -9.30 -57.15
N LYS A 778 -18.23 -9.07 -56.99
CA LYS A 778 -17.24 -10.11 -56.65
C LYS A 778 -16.88 -10.13 -55.16
N ALA A 779 -17.32 -9.12 -54.40
CA ALA A 779 -17.06 -8.98 -52.98
C ALA A 779 -18.28 -9.32 -52.13
N LEU A 780 -18.06 -9.71 -50.88
CA LEU A 780 -19.13 -9.81 -49.88
C LEU A 780 -19.36 -8.44 -49.22
N PRO A 781 -20.60 -7.93 -49.19
CA PRO A 781 -20.91 -6.55 -48.79
C PRO A 781 -20.74 -6.30 -47.28
N GLU A 782 -20.57 -7.36 -46.47
CA GLU A 782 -20.16 -7.29 -45.07
C GLU A 782 -18.73 -6.75 -44.87
N ILE A 783 -17.87 -6.83 -45.89
CA ILE A 783 -16.44 -6.50 -45.78
C ILE A 783 -16.24 -4.99 -45.65
N TYR A 784 -15.52 -4.59 -44.60
CA TYR A 784 -15.03 -3.23 -44.37
C TYR A 784 -13.56 -3.09 -44.73
N ALA A 785 -12.72 -4.09 -44.42
CA ALA A 785 -11.32 -4.16 -44.81
C ALA A 785 -10.86 -5.62 -44.99
N TYR A 786 -9.74 -5.85 -45.66
CA TYR A 786 -9.27 -7.18 -46.04
C TYR A 786 -7.74 -7.30 -46.06
N GLY A 787 -7.22 -8.48 -46.40
CA GLY A 787 -5.78 -8.72 -46.44
C GLY A 787 -5.15 -8.82 -45.06
N VAL A 788 -5.89 -9.27 -44.05
CA VAL A 788 -5.43 -9.50 -42.67
C VAL A 788 -5.21 -11.00 -42.44
N ARG A 789 -4.33 -11.39 -41.51
CA ARG A 789 -3.94 -12.78 -41.27
C ARG A 789 -4.67 -13.41 -40.10
N ASN A 790 -4.47 -12.88 -38.91
CA ASN A 790 -5.07 -13.31 -37.65
C ASN A 790 -5.04 -12.18 -36.61
N MET A 791 -5.84 -11.13 -36.87
CA MET A 791 -6.02 -10.04 -35.92
C MET A 791 -6.68 -10.52 -34.64
N TRP A 792 -5.95 -10.47 -33.52
CA TRP A 792 -6.36 -11.08 -32.25
C TRP A 792 -7.11 -10.11 -31.35
N ARG A 793 -6.48 -9.02 -30.91
CA ARG A 793 -7.17 -7.90 -30.25
C ARG A 793 -7.10 -6.64 -31.09
N CYS A 794 -8.30 -6.06 -31.25
CA CYS A 794 -8.53 -4.77 -31.87
C CYS A 794 -9.41 -3.93 -30.97
N THR A 795 -9.20 -2.61 -30.99
CA THR A 795 -9.74 -1.68 -29.99
C THR A 795 -10.06 -0.34 -30.61
N VAL A 796 -11.12 0.32 -30.15
CA VAL A 796 -11.43 1.70 -30.55
C VAL A 796 -10.74 2.66 -29.59
N ASP A 797 -9.92 3.57 -30.10
CA ASP A 797 -9.46 4.74 -29.33
C ASP A 797 -10.70 5.56 -28.93
N ARG A 798 -10.97 5.66 -27.62
CA ARG A 798 -12.09 6.45 -27.08
C ARG A 798 -11.99 7.93 -27.45
N GLY A 799 -10.80 8.40 -27.81
CA GLY A 799 -10.46 9.81 -27.93
C GLY A 799 -9.81 10.34 -26.66
N ASP A 800 -9.05 11.41 -26.82
CA ASP A 800 -8.62 12.21 -25.68
C ASP A 800 -9.84 12.82 -24.96
N PRO A 801 -9.98 12.69 -23.63
CA PRO A 801 -11.19 13.11 -22.91
C PRO A 801 -11.53 14.61 -22.96
N VAL A 802 -10.59 15.48 -23.37
CA VAL A 802 -10.80 16.94 -23.44
C VAL A 802 -10.95 17.42 -24.89
N THR A 803 -10.20 16.83 -25.81
CA THR A 803 -10.08 17.29 -27.21
C THR A 803 -10.72 16.37 -28.25
N ASP A 804 -11.33 15.25 -27.83
CA ASP A 804 -11.84 14.17 -28.69
C ASP A 804 -10.76 13.57 -29.64
N LYS A 805 -9.48 13.91 -29.45
CA LYS A 805 -8.42 13.63 -30.41
C LYS A 805 -8.11 12.14 -30.51
N GLY A 806 -8.17 11.62 -31.74
CA GLY A 806 -7.95 10.20 -32.05
C GLY A 806 -9.19 9.32 -31.94
N ARG A 807 -10.34 9.88 -31.51
CA ARG A 807 -11.58 9.15 -31.28
C ARG A 807 -12.04 8.36 -32.51
N GLY A 808 -12.40 7.10 -32.30
CA GLY A 808 -12.94 6.23 -33.34
C GLY A 808 -11.89 5.50 -34.19
N ARG A 809 -10.59 5.77 -34.00
CA ARG A 809 -9.53 4.98 -34.65
C ARG A 809 -9.56 3.55 -34.11
N ILE A 810 -9.62 2.57 -35.01
CA ILE A 810 -9.52 1.14 -34.66
C ILE A 810 -8.06 0.74 -34.77
N PHE A 811 -7.44 0.37 -33.65
CA PHE A 811 -6.11 -0.25 -33.62
C PHE A 811 -6.25 -1.78 -33.61
N CYS A 812 -5.31 -2.50 -34.20
CA CYS A 812 -5.24 -3.97 -34.20
C CYS A 812 -3.82 -4.47 -34.00
N GLY A 813 -3.66 -5.66 -33.40
CA GLY A 813 -2.46 -6.48 -33.56
C GLY A 813 -2.72 -7.68 -34.46
N ASP A 814 -1.98 -7.81 -35.57
CA ASP A 814 -2.05 -8.94 -36.48
C ASP A 814 -0.85 -9.88 -36.31
N VAL A 815 -1.14 -11.15 -36.04
CA VAL A 815 -0.12 -12.19 -35.81
C VAL A 815 0.41 -12.67 -37.15
N GLY A 816 1.65 -12.31 -37.48
CA GLY A 816 2.29 -12.65 -38.75
C GLY A 816 2.63 -14.14 -38.89
N GLN A 817 3.25 -14.52 -40.01
CA GLN A 817 3.56 -15.93 -40.32
C GLN A 817 4.91 -16.45 -39.80
N ASN A 818 6.03 -15.77 -40.09
CA ASN A 818 7.39 -16.25 -39.77
C ASN A 818 8.46 -15.15 -39.67
N ARG A 819 8.18 -13.91 -40.09
CA ARG A 819 9.14 -12.80 -40.14
C ARG A 819 8.82 -11.70 -39.13
N PHE A 820 7.59 -11.21 -39.13
CA PHE A 820 7.14 -10.06 -38.33
C PHE A 820 5.90 -10.41 -37.48
N GLU A 821 5.59 -9.52 -36.54
CA GLU A 821 4.26 -9.26 -36.00
C GLU A 821 3.93 -7.77 -36.23
N GLU A 822 2.65 -7.42 -36.32
CA GLU A 822 2.19 -6.17 -36.94
C GLU A 822 1.16 -5.44 -36.07
N ILE A 823 1.22 -4.10 -36.04
CA ILE A 823 0.22 -3.21 -35.45
C ILE A 823 -0.34 -2.29 -36.54
N ASP A 824 -1.66 -2.28 -36.67
CA ASP A 824 -2.39 -1.60 -37.74
C ASP A 824 -3.42 -0.60 -37.21
N ILE A 825 -3.74 0.41 -38.03
CA ILE A 825 -4.93 1.24 -37.86
C ILE A 825 -5.90 0.92 -39.00
N ILE A 826 -7.12 0.49 -38.64
CA ILE A 826 -8.09 -0.05 -39.60
C ILE A 826 -8.91 1.05 -40.25
N VAL A 827 -8.71 1.22 -41.56
CA VAL A 827 -9.42 2.21 -42.38
C VAL A 827 -10.35 1.53 -43.38
N LYS A 828 -11.38 2.29 -43.77
CA LYS A 828 -12.43 1.86 -44.70
C LYS A 828 -11.88 1.48 -46.07
N GLY A 829 -12.12 0.23 -46.48
CA GLY A 829 -11.69 -0.33 -47.77
C GLY A 829 -10.25 -0.86 -47.79
N GLY A 830 -9.49 -0.69 -46.70
CA GLY A 830 -8.07 -0.98 -46.63
C GLY A 830 -7.70 -2.44 -46.92
N ASN A 831 -6.52 -2.63 -47.50
CA ASN A 831 -5.88 -3.91 -47.74
C ASN A 831 -4.59 -4.01 -46.92
N TYR A 832 -4.50 -4.88 -45.92
CA TYR A 832 -3.29 -5.05 -45.10
C TYR A 832 -2.28 -6.04 -45.72
N GLY A 833 -2.48 -6.38 -47.00
CA GLY A 833 -1.47 -7.00 -47.84
C GLY A 833 -1.23 -8.50 -47.62
N TRP A 834 -1.67 -9.12 -46.53
CA TRP A 834 -1.53 -10.57 -46.34
C TRP A 834 -2.35 -11.35 -47.39
N ARG A 835 -1.83 -12.38 -48.05
CA ARG A 835 -0.50 -13.03 -47.92
C ARG A 835 0.59 -12.53 -48.88
N ALA A 836 0.39 -11.42 -49.56
CA ALA A 836 1.40 -10.83 -50.43
C ALA A 836 2.55 -10.22 -49.60
N LYS A 837 2.25 -9.52 -48.51
CA LYS A 837 3.22 -8.98 -47.54
C LYS A 837 3.10 -9.65 -46.17
N GLU A 838 4.15 -9.46 -45.37
CA GLU A 838 4.22 -9.72 -43.92
C GLU A 838 5.13 -8.61 -43.35
N GLY A 839 4.56 -7.67 -42.63
CA GLY A 839 5.19 -6.42 -42.22
C GLY A 839 5.64 -5.59 -43.42
N PHE A 840 6.83 -5.00 -43.30
CA PHE A 840 7.43 -4.21 -44.37
C PHE A 840 8.05 -5.05 -45.51
N GLU A 841 7.86 -6.38 -45.52
CA GLU A 841 8.47 -7.29 -46.50
C GLU A 841 7.44 -8.06 -47.36
N CYS A 842 7.85 -8.43 -48.58
CA CYS A 842 7.11 -9.38 -49.41
C CYS A 842 7.15 -10.80 -48.83
N TYR A 843 5.99 -11.37 -48.50
CA TYR A 843 5.83 -12.78 -48.18
C TYR A 843 5.76 -13.62 -49.47
N ASP A 844 4.66 -13.53 -50.22
CA ASP A 844 4.53 -14.10 -51.57
C ASP A 844 5.11 -13.12 -52.60
N THR A 845 6.31 -13.41 -53.09
CA THR A 845 7.05 -12.55 -54.04
C THR A 845 6.40 -12.42 -55.41
N LYS A 846 5.41 -13.25 -55.76
CA LYS A 846 4.62 -13.11 -57.00
C LYS A 846 3.46 -12.15 -56.79
N LEU A 847 2.78 -12.22 -55.64
CA LEU A 847 1.66 -11.34 -55.31
C LEU A 847 2.13 -9.94 -54.91
N CYS A 848 3.22 -9.83 -54.13
CA CYS A 848 3.78 -8.56 -53.67
C CYS A 848 4.32 -7.67 -54.82
N ARG A 849 4.64 -8.27 -55.98
CA ARG A 849 5.08 -7.54 -57.19
C ARG A 849 3.91 -7.02 -58.04
N ASN A 850 2.66 -7.30 -57.66
CA ASN A 850 1.50 -6.72 -58.30
C ASN A 850 1.31 -5.26 -57.84
N SER A 851 1.55 -4.30 -58.72
CA SER A 851 1.33 -2.87 -58.42
C SER A 851 -0.12 -2.51 -58.15
N SER A 852 -1.08 -3.38 -58.50
CA SER A 852 -2.52 -3.23 -58.18
C SER A 852 -2.92 -3.87 -56.84
N LEU A 853 -1.98 -4.11 -55.92
CA LEU A 853 -2.28 -4.62 -54.59
C LEU A 853 -2.91 -3.55 -53.67
N ASP A 854 -2.48 -2.29 -53.81
CA ASP A 854 -2.95 -1.12 -53.04
C ASP A 854 -2.95 -1.38 -51.52
N ASP A 855 -1.81 -1.84 -51.01
CA ASP A 855 -1.67 -2.25 -49.61
C ASP A 855 -1.29 -1.09 -48.67
N ILE A 856 -1.81 -1.18 -47.45
CA ILE A 856 -1.51 -0.31 -46.32
C ILE A 856 -0.48 -1.04 -45.45
N LEU A 857 0.66 -0.39 -45.20
CA LEU A 857 1.69 -0.90 -44.32
C LEU A 857 1.33 -0.66 -42.84
N PRO A 858 1.71 -1.55 -41.92
CA PRO A 858 1.44 -1.39 -40.49
C PRO A 858 2.13 -0.15 -39.91
N ILE A 859 1.52 0.47 -38.90
CA ILE A 859 2.09 1.63 -38.20
C ILE A 859 3.34 1.25 -37.38
N PHE A 860 3.44 -0.02 -37.00
CA PHE A 860 4.63 -0.61 -36.38
C PHE A 860 4.69 -2.11 -36.66
N ALA A 861 5.87 -2.64 -36.97
CA ALA A 861 6.09 -4.09 -37.08
C ALA A 861 7.43 -4.48 -36.47
N TYR A 862 7.49 -5.66 -35.85
CA TYR A 862 8.70 -6.16 -35.16
C TYR A 862 9.03 -7.61 -35.52
N GLY A 863 10.33 -7.90 -35.71
CA GLY A 863 10.78 -9.21 -36.16
C GLY A 863 10.85 -10.28 -35.05
N ARG A 864 10.86 -11.57 -35.43
CA ARG A 864 10.84 -12.74 -34.52
C ARG A 864 11.96 -12.87 -33.46
N LYS A 865 12.90 -11.92 -33.40
CA LYS A 865 13.89 -11.79 -32.31
C LYS A 865 13.36 -11.00 -31.11
N VAL A 866 12.31 -10.18 -31.31
CA VAL A 866 11.69 -9.36 -30.26
C VAL A 866 10.57 -10.14 -29.58
N GLY A 867 9.59 -10.61 -30.36
CA GLY A 867 8.46 -11.44 -29.93
C GLY A 867 8.10 -12.50 -30.98
N LYS A 868 6.95 -13.18 -30.83
CA LYS A 868 6.48 -14.22 -31.78
C LYS A 868 4.96 -14.35 -31.95
N SER A 869 4.17 -13.52 -31.30
CA SER A 869 2.72 -13.46 -31.45
C SER A 869 2.26 -12.18 -30.77
N VAL A 870 1.96 -11.15 -31.57
CA VAL A 870 1.41 -9.91 -31.03
C VAL A 870 0.01 -10.14 -30.47
N THR A 871 -0.23 -9.69 -29.25
CA THR A 871 -1.53 -9.82 -28.59
C THR A 871 -2.50 -8.71 -29.04
N GLY A 872 -1.98 -7.60 -29.58
CA GLY A 872 -2.70 -6.32 -29.65
C GLY A 872 -2.64 -5.58 -28.31
N GLY A 873 -3.46 -4.54 -28.17
CA GLY A 873 -3.38 -3.56 -27.08
C GLY A 873 -4.46 -2.50 -27.17
N TYR A 874 -4.44 -1.52 -26.26
CA TYR A 874 -5.39 -0.41 -26.15
C TYR A 874 -4.64 0.94 -26.11
N VAL A 875 -5.28 2.02 -26.57
CA VAL A 875 -4.84 3.38 -26.24
C VAL A 875 -5.27 3.68 -24.80
N TYR A 876 -4.35 4.01 -23.90
CA TYR A 876 -4.72 4.37 -22.52
C TYR A 876 -5.47 5.70 -22.54
N ARG A 877 -6.70 5.69 -22.01
CA ARG A 877 -7.60 6.86 -21.87
C ARG A 877 -8.21 6.95 -20.46
N GLY A 878 -7.56 6.31 -19.49
CA GLY A 878 -7.97 6.32 -18.09
C GLY A 878 -7.70 7.64 -17.39
N CYS A 879 -8.29 7.79 -16.21
CA CYS A 879 -8.19 8.98 -15.36
C CYS A 879 -7.03 8.86 -14.35
N GLU A 880 -6.76 7.66 -13.85
CA GLU A 880 -5.87 7.49 -12.70
C GLU A 880 -4.39 7.76 -13.02
N SER A 881 -3.96 7.51 -14.25
CA SER A 881 -2.54 7.55 -14.67
C SER A 881 -2.36 8.47 -15.90
N PRO A 882 -2.59 9.79 -15.77
CA PRO A 882 -2.70 10.71 -16.92
C PRO A 882 -1.45 10.78 -17.80
N ASN A 883 -0.25 10.50 -17.25
CA ASN A 883 1.01 10.44 -18.01
C ASN A 883 1.02 9.33 -19.08
N LEU A 884 0.06 8.39 -19.05
CA LEU A 884 -0.09 7.33 -20.04
C LEU A 884 -1.08 7.70 -21.16
N ASN A 885 -1.81 8.81 -21.06
CA ASN A 885 -2.86 9.20 -22.02
C ASN A 885 -2.33 9.23 -23.46
N GLY A 886 -3.02 8.55 -24.37
CA GLY A 886 -2.66 8.49 -25.78
C GLY A 886 -1.57 7.48 -26.14
N LEU A 887 -0.92 6.82 -25.16
CA LEU A 887 -0.02 5.70 -25.44
C LEU A 887 -0.83 4.46 -25.86
N TYR A 888 -0.52 3.88 -27.01
CA TYR A 888 -1.02 2.57 -27.40
C TYR A 888 -0.18 1.49 -26.71
N ILE A 889 -0.70 0.93 -25.62
CA ILE A 889 -0.05 -0.08 -24.78
C ILE A 889 -0.47 -1.47 -25.25
N PHE A 890 0.51 -2.28 -25.65
CA PHE A 890 0.32 -3.59 -26.28
C PHE A 890 1.35 -4.62 -25.78
N GLY A 891 1.16 -5.89 -26.15
CA GLY A 891 2.04 -6.98 -25.71
C GLY A 891 2.23 -8.10 -26.71
N ASP A 892 3.10 -9.04 -26.35
CA ASP A 892 3.43 -10.23 -27.14
C ASP A 892 3.27 -11.50 -26.30
N PHE A 893 2.35 -12.37 -26.70
CA PHE A 893 1.95 -13.60 -26.01
C PHE A 893 3.11 -14.55 -25.72
N MET A 894 4.05 -14.71 -26.66
CA MET A 894 5.09 -15.75 -26.59
C MET A 894 6.36 -15.32 -25.86
N SER A 895 6.73 -14.05 -25.95
CA SER A 895 7.86 -13.47 -25.21
C SER A 895 7.43 -12.99 -23.82
N GLY A 896 6.19 -12.54 -23.66
CA GLY A 896 5.70 -11.82 -22.48
C GLY A 896 6.14 -10.37 -22.44
N ARG A 897 6.55 -9.77 -23.56
CA ARG A 897 6.92 -8.34 -23.61
C ARG A 897 5.70 -7.45 -23.54
N LEU A 898 5.87 -6.31 -22.89
CA LEU A 898 4.96 -5.16 -22.92
C LEU A 898 5.68 -3.99 -23.60
N MET A 899 4.95 -3.24 -24.43
CA MET A 899 5.48 -2.16 -25.27
C MET A 899 4.44 -1.05 -25.41
N ALA A 900 4.89 0.18 -25.70
CA ALA A 900 4.04 1.31 -26.02
C ALA A 900 4.39 1.88 -27.40
N LEU A 901 3.40 2.37 -28.13
CA LEU A 901 3.58 3.28 -29.27
C LEU A 901 3.02 4.66 -28.92
N GLN A 902 3.76 5.71 -29.28
CA GLN A 902 3.36 7.11 -29.17
C GLN A 902 3.41 7.77 -30.56
N GLU A 903 2.42 8.59 -30.88
CA GLU A 903 2.33 9.31 -32.15
C GLU A 903 3.07 10.66 -32.08
N ASP A 904 4.09 10.87 -32.91
CA ASP A 904 4.69 12.19 -33.14
C ASP A 904 3.72 13.00 -34.03
N GLU A 905 2.93 13.87 -33.40
CA GLU A 905 1.83 14.61 -34.04
C GLU A 905 2.29 15.54 -35.17
N ARG A 906 3.57 15.93 -35.18
CA ARG A 906 4.16 16.83 -36.18
C ARG A 906 4.60 16.08 -37.44
N THR A 907 4.78 14.76 -37.36
CA THR A 907 5.26 13.92 -38.46
C THR A 907 4.34 12.74 -38.79
N ASN A 908 3.30 12.50 -37.99
CA ASN A 908 2.41 11.34 -38.04
C ASN A 908 3.17 9.99 -38.01
N LYS A 909 4.25 9.92 -37.24
CA LYS A 909 5.09 8.72 -37.09
C LYS A 909 4.96 8.13 -35.69
N TRP A 910 4.93 6.81 -35.61
CA TRP A 910 4.83 6.10 -34.34
C TRP A 910 6.22 5.77 -33.78
N LYS A 911 6.53 6.32 -32.60
CA LYS A 911 7.73 6.02 -31.81
C LYS A 911 7.40 4.89 -30.84
N LYS A 912 8.24 3.84 -30.81
CA LYS A 912 8.09 2.72 -29.88
C LYS A 912 8.93 2.91 -28.61
N GLN A 913 8.35 2.59 -27.46
CA GLN A 913 9.02 2.42 -26.16
C GLN A 913 8.85 0.97 -25.67
N ASP A 914 9.84 0.43 -24.93
CA ASP A 914 9.65 -0.80 -24.16
C ASP A 914 9.02 -0.47 -22.80
N ILE A 915 8.13 -1.33 -22.31
CA ILE A 915 7.58 -1.24 -20.95
C ILE A 915 8.29 -2.26 -20.06
N CYS A 916 8.86 -1.78 -18.97
CA CYS A 916 9.45 -2.58 -17.92
C CYS A 916 8.53 -2.55 -16.70
N ILE A 917 8.26 -3.70 -16.08
CA ILE A 917 7.60 -3.67 -14.78
C ILE A 917 8.62 -3.22 -13.73
N GLY A 918 8.23 -2.21 -12.95
CA GLY A 918 9.11 -1.42 -12.10
C GLY A 918 9.83 -2.25 -11.05
N SER A 919 11.00 -1.76 -10.62
CA SER A 919 11.79 -2.44 -9.58
C SER A 919 11.03 -2.54 -8.24
N PRO A 920 11.45 -3.44 -7.32
CA PRO A 920 10.93 -3.47 -5.95
C PRO A 920 11.08 -2.15 -5.15
N LYS A 921 11.83 -1.16 -5.65
CA LYS A 921 11.85 0.20 -5.10
C LYS A 921 10.80 1.12 -5.73
N ALA A 922 10.52 0.97 -7.02
CA ALA A 922 9.52 1.77 -7.74
C ALA A 922 8.09 1.32 -7.40
N CYS A 923 7.87 0.01 -7.30
CA CYS A 923 6.57 -0.58 -6.97
C CYS A 923 6.41 -0.87 -5.47
N ALA A 924 7.06 -0.10 -4.59
CA ALA A 924 7.09 -0.34 -3.14
C ALA A 924 5.78 0.04 -2.40
N PHE A 925 4.76 0.55 -3.10
CA PHE A 925 3.49 0.94 -2.48
C PHE A 925 2.58 -0.27 -2.20
N PRO A 926 1.78 -0.28 -1.11
CA PRO A 926 0.82 -1.36 -0.81
C PRO A 926 -0.09 -1.74 -1.98
N GLY A 927 -0.28 -3.04 -2.20
CA GLY A 927 -1.12 -3.56 -3.29
C GLY A 927 -0.47 -3.57 -4.68
N LEU A 928 0.76 -3.07 -4.81
CA LEU A 928 1.52 -3.17 -6.06
C LEU A 928 2.39 -4.44 -6.11
N ILE A 929 2.51 -5.01 -7.30
CA ILE A 929 3.35 -6.16 -7.63
C ILE A 929 4.37 -5.79 -8.73
N SER A 930 5.57 -6.36 -8.65
CA SER A 930 6.66 -6.15 -9.63
C SER A 930 6.88 -7.35 -10.57
N SER A 931 5.89 -8.24 -10.72
CA SER A 931 5.97 -9.41 -11.60
C SER A 931 4.59 -9.89 -12.03
N TYR A 932 4.52 -10.65 -13.12
CA TYR A 932 3.27 -11.12 -13.74
C TYR A 932 3.50 -12.45 -14.47
N ASN A 933 2.41 -13.14 -14.76
CA ASN A 933 2.39 -14.34 -15.59
C ASN A 933 2.94 -14.07 -17.00
N LYS A 934 3.81 -14.96 -17.52
CA LYS A 934 4.52 -14.70 -18.79
C LYS A 934 3.61 -14.57 -20.02
N PHE A 935 2.63 -15.45 -20.21
CA PHE A 935 1.91 -15.54 -21.48
C PHE A 935 0.74 -14.56 -21.51
N ILE A 936 0.93 -13.41 -22.16
CA ILE A 936 -0.07 -12.33 -22.28
C ILE A 936 -1.14 -12.75 -23.29
N ILE A 937 -2.30 -13.18 -22.79
CA ILE A 937 -3.41 -13.69 -23.60
C ILE A 937 -4.19 -12.56 -24.25
N SER A 938 -4.41 -11.45 -23.56
CA SER A 938 -5.35 -10.42 -23.98
C SER A 938 -5.18 -9.12 -23.19
N PHE A 939 -5.80 -8.04 -23.67
CA PHE A 939 -5.91 -6.74 -22.99
C PHE A 939 -7.39 -6.37 -22.80
N ALA A 940 -7.65 -5.44 -21.89
CA ALA A 940 -8.97 -4.85 -21.66
C ALA A 940 -8.87 -3.42 -21.11
N GLU A 941 -9.99 -2.71 -21.18
CA GLU A 941 -10.24 -1.48 -20.43
C GLU A 941 -11.45 -1.67 -19.51
N ASP A 942 -11.51 -0.93 -18.39
CA ASP A 942 -12.73 -0.79 -17.61
C ASP A 942 -13.62 0.36 -18.11
N GLU A 943 -14.75 0.57 -17.44
CA GLU A 943 -15.70 1.63 -17.81
C GLU A 943 -15.10 3.05 -17.65
N ALA A 944 -14.14 3.24 -16.74
CA ALA A 944 -13.40 4.49 -16.55
C ALA A 944 -12.21 4.68 -17.54
N GLY A 945 -11.90 3.68 -18.36
CA GLY A 945 -10.80 3.72 -19.33
C GLY A 945 -9.45 3.26 -18.77
N GLU A 946 -9.42 2.72 -17.55
CA GLU A 946 -8.20 2.16 -16.98
C GLU A 946 -7.83 0.86 -17.70
N LEU A 947 -6.54 0.67 -18.00
CA LEU A 947 -6.09 -0.49 -18.77
C LEU A 947 -5.68 -1.69 -17.91
N TYR A 948 -6.00 -2.86 -18.44
CA TYR A 948 -5.74 -4.16 -17.86
C TYR A 948 -5.16 -5.11 -18.91
N PHE A 949 -4.45 -6.15 -18.46
CA PHE A 949 -4.10 -7.30 -19.29
C PHE A 949 -4.30 -8.63 -18.58
N MET A 950 -4.58 -9.66 -19.37
CA MET A 950 -4.81 -11.03 -18.94
C MET A 950 -3.58 -11.86 -19.30
N ALA A 951 -3.01 -12.57 -18.33
CA ALA A 951 -1.86 -13.43 -18.58
C ALA A 951 -1.85 -14.70 -17.73
N THR A 952 -1.30 -15.77 -18.29
CA THR A 952 -1.20 -17.11 -17.67
C THR A 952 0.25 -17.60 -17.60
N SER A 953 0.55 -18.47 -16.64
CA SER A 953 1.81 -19.23 -16.62
C SER A 953 1.75 -20.49 -17.50
N TYR A 954 0.56 -20.92 -17.93
CA TYR A 954 0.34 -22.10 -18.77
C TYR A 954 -0.84 -21.87 -19.74
N PRO A 955 -0.60 -21.65 -21.05
CA PRO A 955 -1.64 -21.30 -22.02
C PRO A 955 -2.32 -22.53 -22.60
N SER A 956 -3.23 -23.10 -21.83
CA SER A 956 -4.12 -24.20 -22.21
C SER A 956 -5.52 -23.88 -21.67
N ALA A 957 -6.56 -24.07 -22.50
CA ALA A 957 -7.91 -23.61 -22.21
C ALA A 957 -8.47 -24.08 -20.85
N TYR A 958 -8.03 -25.25 -20.36
CA TYR A 958 -8.55 -25.86 -19.13
C TYR A 958 -7.75 -25.54 -17.86
N ALA A 959 -6.60 -24.87 -17.97
CA ALA A 959 -5.67 -24.67 -16.86
C ALA A 959 -6.00 -23.39 -16.05
N PRO A 960 -6.30 -23.48 -14.73
CA PRO A 960 -6.69 -22.34 -13.89
C PRO A 960 -5.47 -21.54 -13.41
N HIS A 961 -4.67 -21.04 -14.36
CA HIS A 961 -3.40 -20.36 -14.13
C HIS A 961 -3.36 -18.93 -14.67
N GLY A 962 -4.49 -18.42 -15.17
CA GLY A 962 -4.64 -17.05 -15.63
C GLY A 962 -4.95 -16.07 -14.49
N SER A 963 -4.38 -14.87 -14.61
CA SER A 963 -4.66 -13.70 -13.80
C SER A 963 -4.95 -12.48 -14.67
N LEU A 964 -5.65 -11.51 -14.09
CA LEU A 964 -5.90 -10.17 -14.64
C LEU A 964 -5.06 -9.17 -13.84
N TYR A 965 -4.33 -8.29 -14.54
CA TYR A 965 -3.50 -7.25 -13.94
C TYR A 965 -3.94 -5.86 -14.44
N LYS A 966 -4.12 -4.90 -13.53
CA LYS A 966 -4.31 -3.47 -13.84
C LYS A 966 -2.96 -2.78 -13.98
N PHE A 967 -2.82 -1.86 -14.93
CA PHE A 967 -1.65 -0.99 -15.05
C PHE A 967 -1.70 0.17 -14.04
N VAL A 968 -0.56 0.47 -13.42
CA VAL A 968 -0.38 1.57 -12.47
C VAL A 968 0.91 2.32 -12.82
N ASP A 969 0.81 3.62 -13.11
CA ASP A 969 1.98 4.50 -13.16
C ASP A 969 2.57 4.63 -11.73
N PRO A 970 3.85 4.26 -11.47
CA PRO A 970 4.48 4.42 -10.16
C PRO A 970 4.55 5.87 -9.67
N ALA A 971 4.29 6.86 -10.54
CA ALA A 971 4.24 8.26 -10.16
C ALA A 971 3.12 8.62 -9.17
N ARG A 972 2.11 7.76 -9.00
CA ARG A 972 0.98 7.98 -8.07
C ARG A 972 1.00 6.99 -6.91
N ARG A 973 0.74 7.48 -5.71
CA ARG A 973 0.57 6.63 -4.52
C ARG A 973 -0.89 6.19 -4.29
N ALA A 974 -1.87 6.84 -4.90
CA ALA A 974 -3.27 6.42 -4.82
C ALA A 974 -4.03 6.76 -6.12
N PRO A 975 -5.25 6.24 -6.33
CA PRO A 975 -6.17 6.75 -7.35
C PRO A 975 -6.50 8.23 -7.08
N PRO A 976 -6.41 9.12 -8.08
CA PRO A 976 -6.66 10.55 -7.88
C PRO A 976 -8.07 10.82 -7.37
N GLY A 977 -8.22 11.80 -6.46
CA GLY A 977 -9.50 12.17 -5.85
C GLY A 977 -10.61 12.47 -6.88
N LYS A 978 -10.25 13.12 -7.99
CA LYS A 978 -11.14 13.44 -9.12
C LYS A 978 -11.59 12.22 -9.93
N CYS A 979 -10.86 11.11 -9.87
CA CYS A 979 -11.18 9.86 -10.57
C CYS A 979 -12.13 8.93 -9.78
N LYS A 980 -12.61 9.35 -8.60
CA LYS A 980 -13.50 8.55 -7.75
C LYS A 980 -14.91 8.46 -8.33
N GLN A 981 -15.12 7.47 -9.19
CA GLN A 981 -16.43 7.13 -9.73
C GLN A 981 -17.42 6.71 -8.64
N LYS A 982 -18.72 6.87 -8.91
CA LYS A 982 -19.83 6.42 -8.04
C LYS A 982 -20.71 5.42 -8.82
N PRO A 983 -20.36 4.12 -8.84
CA PRO A 983 -21.08 3.13 -9.63
C PRO A 983 -22.55 3.02 -9.26
N VAL A 984 -23.41 2.79 -10.25
CA VAL A 984 -24.83 2.52 -10.04
C VAL A 984 -25.01 1.19 -9.30
N PRO A 985 -25.69 1.14 -8.13
CA PRO A 985 -25.80 -0.07 -7.33
C PRO A 985 -26.50 -1.22 -8.05
N VAL A 986 -25.81 -2.36 -8.17
CA VAL A 986 -26.32 -3.56 -8.83
C VAL A 986 -26.98 -4.50 -7.82
N LYS A 987 -28.19 -4.96 -8.12
CA LYS A 987 -28.86 -6.02 -7.35
C LYS A 987 -28.24 -7.37 -7.68
N THR A 988 -27.69 -8.06 -6.68
CA THR A 988 -27.06 -9.38 -6.82
C THR A 988 -27.85 -10.45 -6.08
N LYS A 989 -28.19 -11.55 -6.75
CA LYS A 989 -28.82 -12.74 -6.11
C LYS A 989 -27.81 -13.83 -5.75
N SER A 990 -26.72 -13.91 -6.50
CA SER A 990 -25.60 -14.81 -6.22
C SER A 990 -24.77 -14.30 -5.03
N LYS A 991 -24.08 -15.19 -4.32
CA LYS A 991 -23.13 -14.80 -3.27
C LYS A 991 -21.95 -14.05 -3.90
N HIS A 992 -21.38 -13.13 -3.13
CA HIS A 992 -20.09 -12.52 -3.45
C HIS A 992 -18.96 -13.41 -2.94
N VAL A 993 -17.93 -13.57 -3.76
CA VAL A 993 -16.65 -14.20 -3.43
C VAL A 993 -15.62 -13.06 -3.40
N PRO A 994 -15.16 -12.62 -2.21
CA PRO A 994 -14.13 -11.58 -2.11
C PRO A 994 -12.87 -11.99 -2.88
N PHE A 995 -12.28 -11.05 -3.62
CA PHE A 995 -11.00 -11.29 -4.27
C PHE A 995 -9.88 -11.34 -3.22
N VAL A 996 -8.93 -12.25 -3.44
CA VAL A 996 -7.70 -12.38 -2.65
C VAL A 996 -6.55 -12.52 -3.65
N PRO A 997 -5.53 -11.64 -3.62
CA PRO A 997 -4.38 -11.76 -4.51
C PRO A 997 -3.57 -13.02 -4.19
N LEU A 998 -3.04 -13.66 -5.23
CA LEU A 998 -2.09 -14.77 -5.14
C LEU A 998 -0.68 -14.30 -5.51
N ALA A 999 -0.56 -13.24 -6.32
CA ALA A 999 0.68 -12.52 -6.50
C ALA A 999 1.03 -11.75 -5.23
N LYS A 1000 2.16 -12.09 -4.59
CA LYS A 1000 2.68 -11.37 -3.42
C LYS A 1000 2.97 -9.91 -3.77
N THR A 1001 2.57 -8.99 -2.89
CA THR A 1001 2.95 -7.57 -3.05
C THR A 1001 4.45 -7.38 -2.91
N VAL A 1002 4.98 -6.29 -3.45
CA VAL A 1002 6.40 -5.94 -3.28
C VAL A 1002 6.76 -5.79 -1.80
N LEU A 1003 5.86 -5.24 -0.98
CA LEU A 1003 6.06 -5.15 0.47
C LEU A 1003 6.09 -6.53 1.14
N GLU A 1004 5.23 -7.48 0.75
CA GLU A 1004 5.34 -8.86 1.24
C GLU A 1004 6.65 -9.52 0.85
N LEU A 1005 7.12 -9.33 -0.39
CA LEU A 1005 8.40 -9.86 -0.87
C LEU A 1005 9.63 -9.23 -0.18
N LEU A 1006 9.51 -8.00 0.33
CA LEU A 1006 10.53 -7.34 1.13
C LEU A 1006 10.45 -7.75 2.62
N ASN A 1007 9.25 -7.99 3.14
CA ASN A 1007 8.99 -8.32 4.54
C ASN A 1007 9.05 -9.83 4.86
N GLU A 1008 9.08 -10.72 3.87
CA GLU A 1008 9.18 -12.17 4.12
C GLU A 1008 10.51 -12.54 4.79
N PRO A 1009 10.50 -13.13 6.00
CA PRO A 1009 11.73 -13.55 6.66
C PRO A 1009 12.39 -14.70 5.88
N SER A 1010 13.72 -14.64 5.76
CA SER A 1010 14.52 -15.60 4.97
C SER A 1010 14.40 -17.05 5.49
N THR A 1011 13.40 -17.79 5.01
CA THR A 1011 13.12 -19.17 5.41
C THR A 1011 14.00 -20.19 4.66
N THR A 1012 15.32 -20.00 4.70
CA THR A 1012 16.32 -20.97 4.21
C THR A 1012 16.42 -22.20 5.14
N LYS A 1013 15.30 -22.90 5.36
CA LYS A 1013 15.30 -24.24 5.96
C LYS A 1013 15.72 -25.27 4.90
N PRO A 1014 16.90 -25.90 5.00
CA PRO A 1014 17.26 -26.99 4.10
C PRO A 1014 16.29 -28.17 4.28
N PRO A 1015 16.01 -28.94 3.22
CA PRO A 1015 15.04 -30.04 3.28
C PRO A 1015 15.47 -31.10 4.30
N LYS A 1016 14.63 -31.32 5.32
CA LYS A 1016 14.87 -32.32 6.36
C LYS A 1016 14.87 -33.74 5.76
N LYS A 1017 16.03 -34.39 5.77
CA LYS A 1017 16.14 -35.83 5.46
C LYS A 1017 15.44 -36.66 6.53
N SER A 1018 14.26 -37.19 6.23
CA SER A 1018 13.52 -38.11 7.10
C SER A 1018 14.16 -39.51 7.07
N TYR A 1019 14.98 -39.83 8.08
CA TYR A 1019 15.57 -41.16 8.25
C TYR A 1019 14.55 -42.18 8.80
N ALA A 1020 13.83 -42.86 7.90
CA ALA A 1020 13.01 -44.01 8.27
C ALA A 1020 13.87 -45.29 8.42
N LYS A 1021 14.02 -45.77 9.66
CA LYS A 1021 14.54 -47.11 10.01
C LYS A 1021 13.70 -47.70 11.15
N LYS A 1022 13.53 -49.02 11.29
CA LYS A 1022 13.34 -50.14 10.33
C LYS A 1022 13.21 -51.45 11.12
N SER A 1023 12.05 -52.09 11.07
CA SER A 1023 11.86 -53.53 11.34
C SER A 1023 11.12 -54.08 10.11
N LYS A 1024 11.72 -54.93 9.26
CA LYS A 1024 12.12 -56.35 9.47
C LYS A 1024 10.89 -57.24 9.67
N LYS A 1025 10.69 -58.36 8.96
CA LYS A 1025 11.44 -59.09 7.89
C LYS A 1025 10.48 -60.21 7.34
N PRO A 1026 10.86 -61.26 6.56
CA PRO A 1026 12.13 -61.64 5.89
C PRO A 1026 11.96 -62.05 4.38
N VAL A 1027 12.98 -62.72 3.81
CA VAL A 1027 13.00 -63.55 2.56
C VAL A 1027 12.74 -62.80 1.23
N SER A 1028 13.64 -62.59 0.25
CA SER A 1028 14.94 -63.16 -0.20
C SER A 1028 14.89 -64.56 -0.83
N THR A 1029 14.86 -64.69 -2.16
CA THR A 1029 16.03 -64.83 -3.08
C THR A 1029 15.60 -64.43 -4.52
N GLN A 1030 16.38 -64.33 -5.62
CA GLN A 1030 17.81 -64.33 -6.05
C GLN A 1030 17.80 -63.83 -7.53
N THR A 1031 18.82 -63.31 -8.23
CA THR A 1031 20.06 -62.53 -7.95
C THR A 1031 20.58 -61.99 -9.29
N LYS A 1032 21.46 -60.96 -9.29
CA LYS A 1032 22.57 -60.71 -10.27
C LYS A 1032 22.24 -60.78 -11.79
N GLY A 1033 22.45 -59.78 -12.64
CA GLY A 1033 23.13 -58.48 -12.47
C GLY A 1033 24.65 -58.59 -12.35
N SER A 1034 25.42 -57.81 -13.13
CA SER A 1034 26.79 -57.39 -12.79
C SER A 1034 27.28 -56.23 -13.66
N ALA A 1035 28.04 -55.33 -13.06
CA ALA A 1035 28.89 -54.35 -13.75
C ALA A 1035 30.35 -54.81 -13.69
N VAL A 1036 31.19 -54.33 -14.61
CA VAL A 1036 32.66 -54.41 -14.49
C VAL A 1036 33.27 -53.02 -14.72
N LYS A 1037 34.48 -52.82 -14.19
CA LYS A 1037 35.16 -51.53 -13.96
C LYS A 1037 36.24 -51.25 -15.03
N LYS A 1038 36.66 -49.98 -15.05
CA LYS A 1038 38.04 -49.47 -15.25
C LYS A 1038 38.68 -49.47 -16.67
N LYS A 1039 39.28 -48.28 -16.92
CA LYS A 1039 40.56 -47.98 -17.59
C LYS A 1039 40.67 -47.95 -19.14
N GLN A 1040 41.04 -46.73 -19.58
CA GLN A 1040 42.10 -46.36 -20.55
C GLN A 1040 42.04 -46.86 -22.02
N SER A 1041 42.17 -45.87 -22.92
CA SER A 1041 42.84 -45.89 -24.24
C SER A 1041 42.45 -46.92 -25.31
N GLY A 1042 42.32 -46.47 -26.56
CA GLY A 1042 42.60 -47.34 -27.71
C GLY A 1042 41.60 -47.26 -28.87
N GLN A 1043 42.11 -46.78 -29.99
CA GLN A 1043 41.58 -46.78 -31.37
C GLN A 1043 40.71 -47.97 -31.85
N ALA A 1044 39.65 -47.60 -32.61
CA ALA A 1044 39.31 -48.06 -33.97
C ALA A 1044 38.61 -49.43 -34.29
N SER A 1045 37.82 -49.35 -35.38
CA SER A 1045 37.56 -50.38 -36.43
C SER A 1045 36.44 -51.43 -36.33
N GLN A 1046 35.43 -51.24 -37.21
CA GLN A 1046 34.79 -52.19 -38.15
C GLN A 1046 33.79 -53.31 -37.73
N LYS A 1047 32.61 -53.25 -38.39
CA LYS A 1047 31.88 -54.32 -39.14
C LYS A 1047 30.93 -55.38 -38.47
N THR A 1048 29.64 -55.20 -38.81
CA THR A 1048 28.66 -56.16 -39.43
C THR A 1048 27.93 -57.30 -38.67
N LYS A 1049 26.60 -57.36 -38.93
CA LYS A 1049 25.67 -58.53 -39.06
C LYS A 1049 25.31 -59.36 -37.80
N ALA A 1050 24.17 -60.10 -37.71
CA ALA A 1050 22.82 -59.97 -38.31
C ALA A 1050 21.83 -61.06 -37.76
N ARG A 1051 20.49 -60.77 -37.78
CA ARG A 1051 19.33 -61.73 -37.69
C ARG A 1051 19.17 -62.54 -36.36
N THR A 1052 18.06 -63.21 -35.99
CA THR A 1052 16.75 -63.54 -36.66
C THR A 1052 15.55 -63.75 -35.69
N SER A 1053 14.30 -63.55 -36.18
CA SER A 1053 12.98 -64.22 -35.87
C SER A 1053 12.43 -64.42 -34.43
N LYS A 1054 11.21 -63.97 -34.03
CA LYS A 1054 9.81 -64.43 -34.37
C LYS A 1054 9.45 -65.89 -33.97
N PRO A 1055 8.16 -66.27 -33.72
CA PRO A 1055 6.96 -65.53 -33.22
C PRO A 1055 5.95 -66.37 -32.32
N ASN A 1056 4.75 -65.82 -32.02
CA ASN A 1056 3.45 -66.53 -31.74
C ASN A 1056 3.30 -67.40 -30.43
N LEU A 1057 2.11 -67.78 -29.90
CA LEU A 1057 0.68 -67.35 -30.01
C LEU A 1057 -0.18 -67.86 -28.80
N ASP A 1058 -1.45 -67.41 -28.73
CA ASP A 1058 -2.66 -68.08 -28.19
C ASP A 1058 -3.05 -68.14 -26.68
N LEU A 1059 -4.36 -68.45 -26.48
CA LEU A 1059 -5.22 -68.42 -25.26
C LEU A 1059 -5.47 -69.90 -24.74
N PRO A 1060 -6.57 -70.35 -24.04
CA PRO A 1060 -7.79 -69.73 -23.44
C PRO A 1060 -8.35 -70.38 -22.12
N LYS A 1061 -9.61 -70.02 -21.73
CA LYS A 1061 -10.58 -70.70 -20.79
C LYS A 1061 -10.33 -70.54 -19.26
N GLN A 1062 -11.25 -70.72 -18.29
CA GLN A 1062 -12.74 -70.72 -18.06
C GLN A 1062 -12.93 -70.68 -16.48
N LYS A 1063 -14.05 -70.63 -15.72
CA LYS A 1063 -15.55 -70.61 -15.72
C LYS A 1063 -15.95 -70.16 -14.26
N ALA A 1064 -17.16 -69.88 -13.74
CA ALA A 1064 -18.60 -69.69 -14.11
C ALA A 1064 -19.19 -68.69 -13.05
N LYS A 1065 -20.44 -68.60 -12.53
CA LYS A 1065 -21.78 -69.25 -12.64
C LYS A 1065 -22.86 -68.21 -12.14
N THR A 1066 -24.08 -68.63 -11.75
CA THR A 1066 -25.25 -67.75 -11.44
C THR A 1066 -26.21 -68.34 -10.36
N PRO A 1067 -27.26 -67.61 -9.88
CA PRO A 1067 -28.63 -67.84 -10.40
C PRO A 1067 -29.53 -66.62 -10.80
N LYS A 1068 -30.56 -66.20 -10.02
CA LYS A 1068 -31.92 -65.80 -10.52
C LYS A 1068 -32.78 -65.00 -9.47
N VAL A 1069 -33.97 -64.35 -9.68
CA VAL A 1069 -34.86 -63.88 -10.80
C VAL A 1069 -35.96 -62.89 -10.25
N SER A 1070 -36.73 -62.19 -11.11
CA SER A 1070 -37.83 -61.23 -10.79
C SER A 1070 -39.24 -61.61 -11.36
N PRO A 1071 -40.33 -60.84 -11.08
CA PRO A 1071 -41.61 -60.96 -11.82
C PRO A 1071 -42.37 -59.64 -12.22
N LYS A 1072 -42.84 -59.59 -13.49
CA LYS A 1072 -44.23 -59.31 -14.00
C LYS A 1072 -45.05 -58.02 -13.64
N THR A 1073 -46.05 -57.53 -14.41
CA THR A 1073 -46.27 -57.25 -15.88
C THR A 1073 -47.61 -56.50 -16.16
N LYS A 1074 -47.61 -55.55 -17.14
CA LYS A 1074 -48.66 -55.12 -18.12
C LYS A 1074 -50.15 -54.80 -17.75
N GLY A 1075 -50.67 -53.70 -18.35
CA GLY A 1075 -52.09 -53.43 -18.69
C GLY A 1075 -52.53 -51.98 -18.40
N SER A 1076 -53.45 -51.29 -19.11
CA SER A 1076 -54.06 -51.43 -20.46
C SER A 1076 -54.66 -50.05 -20.90
N GLN A 1077 -55.20 -49.91 -22.13
CA GLN A 1077 -55.78 -48.65 -22.68
C GLN A 1077 -57.33 -48.66 -22.66
N PHE A 1078 -58.01 -47.49 -22.62
CA PHE A 1078 -58.89 -46.94 -23.71
C PHE A 1078 -59.81 -45.73 -23.32
N ILE A 1079 -59.65 -44.63 -24.07
CA ILE A 1079 -60.64 -43.63 -24.61
C ILE A 1079 -61.97 -43.28 -23.88
N LYS A 1080 -62.20 -41.97 -23.63
CA LYS A 1080 -63.36 -41.11 -24.04
C LYS A 1080 -63.16 -39.66 -23.49
N THR A 1081 -62.86 -38.58 -24.22
CA THR A 1081 -63.44 -37.87 -25.41
C THR A 1081 -64.45 -36.74 -25.10
N LYS A 1082 -64.25 -35.59 -25.79
CA LYS A 1082 -65.21 -34.55 -26.27
C LYS A 1082 -65.38 -33.20 -25.52
N LYS A 1083 -65.20 -32.15 -26.35
CA LYS A 1083 -65.92 -30.84 -26.47
C LYS A 1083 -65.50 -29.60 -25.64
N LYS A 1084 -64.90 -28.63 -26.37
CA LYS A 1084 -65.21 -27.18 -26.28
C LYS A 1084 -66.68 -26.92 -26.73
N PRO A 1085 -67.33 -25.81 -26.33
CA PRO A 1085 -67.20 -24.52 -27.05
C PRO A 1085 -67.07 -23.27 -26.15
N SER A 1086 -66.73 -22.14 -26.76
CA SER A 1086 -66.86 -20.76 -26.22
C SER A 1086 -68.20 -20.13 -26.69
N PRO A 1087 -68.72 -19.04 -26.08
CA PRO A 1087 -68.30 -17.68 -26.50
C PRO A 1087 -68.35 -16.54 -25.43
N LEU A 1088 -67.92 -15.37 -25.91
CA LEU A 1088 -68.02 -13.94 -25.48
C LEU A 1088 -69.44 -13.42 -25.11
N PRO A 1089 -69.72 -12.10 -24.82
CA PRO A 1089 -68.89 -10.93 -24.37
C PRO A 1089 -69.57 -9.99 -23.30
N LYS A 1090 -68.87 -8.93 -22.84
CA LYS A 1090 -69.31 -7.49 -22.69
C LYS A 1090 -68.08 -6.64 -22.24
N LYS A 1091 -67.78 -5.43 -22.78
CA LYS A 1091 -68.42 -4.09 -22.70
C LYS A 1091 -68.39 -3.49 -21.26
N ARG A 1092 -68.10 -2.20 -21.02
CA ARG A 1092 -68.10 -0.99 -21.90
C ARG A 1092 -67.36 0.22 -21.26
N ALA A 1093 -66.93 1.20 -22.08
CA ALA A 1093 -66.90 2.67 -21.83
C ALA A 1093 -65.99 3.27 -20.70
N ALA A 1094 -65.60 4.56 -20.72
CA ALA A 1094 -65.38 5.55 -21.81
C ALA A 1094 -64.69 6.84 -21.26
N GLU A 1095 -64.13 7.66 -22.18
CA GLU A 1095 -63.97 9.14 -22.08
C GLU A 1095 -62.99 9.73 -21.00
N GLU A 1096 -62.41 10.95 -21.15
CA GLU A 1096 -62.61 12.03 -22.14
C GLU A 1096 -61.31 12.82 -22.55
N LYS A 1097 -61.47 14.03 -23.12
CA LYS A 1097 -60.52 14.88 -23.90
C LYS A 1097 -59.61 15.76 -22.95
N SER A 1098 -58.72 16.70 -23.35
CA SER A 1098 -58.48 17.38 -24.63
C SER A 1098 -57.07 18.02 -24.83
N GLN A 1099 -56.68 18.08 -26.11
CA GLN A 1099 -55.90 19.09 -26.86
C GLN A 1099 -55.48 20.47 -26.27
N LYS A 1100 -54.21 20.85 -26.49
CA LYS A 1100 -53.68 22.04 -27.27
C LYS A 1100 -52.14 22.01 -27.22
N LYS A 1101 -51.26 22.38 -28.18
CA LYS A 1101 -51.27 23.09 -29.50
C LYS A 1101 -50.60 24.49 -29.51
N GLN A 1102 -49.26 24.53 -29.62
CA GLN A 1102 -48.39 25.53 -30.30
C GLN A 1102 -46.96 24.92 -30.30
N LYS A 1103 -46.11 24.91 -31.34
CA LYS A 1103 -45.78 25.82 -32.47
C LYS A 1103 -45.12 27.15 -32.05
N GLY A 1104 -43.79 27.11 -31.95
CA GLY A 1104 -42.86 28.25 -32.10
C GLY A 1104 -41.69 27.83 -33.00
N ALA A 1105 -41.17 28.72 -33.84
CA ALA A 1105 -40.06 28.46 -34.76
C ALA A 1105 -39.34 29.78 -35.12
N ARG A 1106 -38.09 29.67 -35.62
CA ARG A 1106 -37.05 30.72 -35.82
C ARG A 1106 -36.13 30.90 -34.60
N SER A 1107 -34.86 31.35 -34.73
CA SER A 1107 -33.90 31.25 -35.86
C SER A 1107 -32.54 31.86 -35.46
N ARG A 1108 -31.46 31.44 -36.15
CA ARG A 1108 -30.21 32.19 -36.42
C ARG A 1108 -29.23 32.49 -35.26
N SER A 1109 -28.09 31.79 -35.37
CA SER A 1109 -26.71 32.32 -35.55
C SER A 1109 -25.96 33.03 -34.42
N ARG A 1110 -24.70 32.59 -34.27
CA ARG A 1110 -23.58 33.15 -33.49
C ARG A 1110 -23.76 33.07 -31.97
N LEU A 1111 -22.69 32.89 -31.18
CA LEU A 1111 -21.27 32.71 -31.54
C LEU A 1111 -20.87 31.23 -31.46
#